data_AF-A0A661SJK0-F1
#
_entry.id   AF-A0A661SJK0-F1
#
_cell.length_a   1.000
_cell.length_b   1.000
_cell.length_c   1.000
_cell.angle_alpha   90.00
_cell.angle_beta   90.00
_cell.angle_gamma   90.00
#
_symmetry.space_group_name_H-M   'P 1'
#
loop_
_entity.id
_entity.type
_entity.pdbx_description
1 polymer ?
#
loop_
_entity_poly.entity_id
_entity_poly.type
_entity_poly.pdbx_seq_one_letter_code
_entity_poly.pdbx_strand_id
1 'polypeptide(L)'
;MKQSVILKQTIISATLLLILTNFSVSSHAGGGICARVKIEIRQEMTLERQAFEANMRINNGFGDITLDGVSVDVSFSDEDGNSVIASSDPNDTQALFFIRTDSMENIEAVDGTGTVHPESSADIRWLIIPAPGASNGLEQGTLYYVGATLTYFINGEEHTTQVSPDYIFVKPMPNITLDYFLPTDVYGDDAFTNEIEPIVPFPLGVRVTNNGSGTAKNLKIESAQPEIVENEQGLLIGFEIEGSEVNGEPATPSLLADFGDIAPNTCGTGHWIMTCSLSGKFVEFTADISHSDELGGELTSLIDGTPRTHFLVKDVLADLPGRDSVKDFLAQYGQGYKVYESDNVDTEVTDQSASSTLTGAGDTYTLSTPVNFGFMYVKLSDPNRGRKIIREVTRSDGKIIRSENAWLSKTRDENNNWLYFISLFDADTTDSYAIIFDDPSAGPQPPVLQFIPDRTRDEKQQLGFIVEASDPNGTVPVFSAAPLPVGAEFTDKGDGSATFDWTPVMGQAGTYPVTFTASDGELKATRSAVITITGSDSDSDGMPDYWEMKYFSNLDQDGTGDFDGNGISDLDEYLSGGDPSGTPGDINQDKYIDVSDAVLALRIISGVSPVSDAHQSSADVNGDGEIGMDEVIYVLQVVSGFYNEPVPVEVGGNISENTTWSADIIKVTGDITVDDDITLTVSPGTYIEFQGHYKLNVRGTLIAEGTPEERITFTAKDPSEGWHGIRFDNNDRTMDDNDPSELIYCNLRYGNATDGNDETDVHDDRGGAIFARNFSGLLVSNCIISNNRAAYTGGGICCFYSSPVLTDNVIANNSASDYGGGMYCFHSSPTLTNNTVANNSASVYGGGICC
;
A
#
# COMPACT_ATOMS: atom_id res chain seq x y z
N MET A 1 25.81 39.40 35.58
CA MET A 1 26.15 40.84 35.41
C MET A 1 25.41 41.29 34.15
N LYS A 2 24.66 42.40 34.26
CA LYS A 2 23.77 43.09 33.29
C LYS A 2 24.19 42.97 31.79
N GLN A 3 23.34 42.98 30.76
CA GLN A 3 22.17 43.85 30.51
C GLN A 3 21.44 43.44 29.21
N SER A 4 20.11 43.53 29.17
CA SER A 4 19.21 43.43 28.00
C SER A 4 19.25 44.69 27.11
N VAL A 5 18.97 44.57 25.79
CA VAL A 5 18.21 45.57 25.00
C VAL A 5 17.49 44.88 23.82
N ILE A 6 16.20 45.20 23.68
CA ILE A 6 15.25 44.93 22.59
C ILE A 6 15.27 46.12 21.60
N LEU A 7 15.13 45.92 20.28
CA LEU A 7 14.27 46.79 19.44
C LEU A 7 13.87 46.17 18.08
N LYS A 8 12.66 46.54 17.67
CA LYS A 8 11.78 46.09 16.58
C LYS A 8 12.06 46.71 15.20
N GLN A 9 11.56 46.00 14.17
CA GLN A 9 10.87 46.44 12.94
C GLN A 9 11.58 47.41 11.97
N THR A 10 11.62 47.10 10.67
CA THR A 10 10.61 47.53 9.66
C THR A 10 11.03 47.10 8.25
N ILE A 11 10.02 46.67 7.49
CA ILE A 11 9.90 46.32 6.07
C ILE A 11 10.40 47.43 5.13
N ILE A 12 10.89 47.09 3.91
CA ILE A 12 10.53 47.73 2.61
C ILE A 12 11.20 46.99 1.42
N SER A 13 10.30 46.39 0.63
CA SER A 13 10.21 46.22 -0.83
C SER A 13 11.45 46.09 -1.71
N ALA A 14 11.45 44.97 -2.42
CA ALA A 14 12.20 44.69 -3.63
C ALA A 14 11.84 45.61 -4.80
N THR A 15 12.84 45.96 -5.61
CA THR A 15 12.67 46.19 -7.05
C THR A 15 13.98 45.76 -7.73
N LEU A 16 13.97 44.56 -8.30
CA LEU A 16 15.09 43.97 -9.03
C LEU A 16 15.01 44.45 -10.49
N LEU A 17 16.00 45.24 -10.92
CA LEU A 17 16.21 45.57 -12.33
C LEU A 17 17.31 44.64 -12.88
N LEU A 18 16.92 43.88 -13.90
CA LEU A 18 17.69 42.91 -14.67
C LEU A 18 18.94 43.53 -15.31
N ILE A 19 20.15 43.04 -14.99
CA ILE A 19 21.33 43.14 -15.86
C ILE A 19 22.06 41.79 -15.86
N LEU A 20 21.94 41.10 -17.00
CA LEU A 20 22.75 39.95 -17.41
C LEU A 20 24.21 40.36 -17.59
N THR A 21 25.13 39.71 -16.86
CA THR A 21 26.52 39.53 -17.32
C THR A 21 27.01 38.14 -16.94
N ASN A 22 27.27 37.35 -17.99
CA ASN A 22 28.02 36.10 -17.97
C ASN A 22 29.38 36.28 -17.28
N PHE A 23 29.62 35.52 -16.21
CA PHE A 23 30.96 35.15 -15.77
C PHE A 23 30.99 33.66 -15.47
N SER A 24 31.74 32.94 -16.29
CA SER A 24 32.17 31.57 -16.04
C SER A 24 33.05 31.57 -14.78
N VAL A 25 32.63 30.88 -13.73
CA VAL A 25 33.47 30.55 -12.58
C VAL A 25 33.66 29.05 -12.58
N SER A 26 34.86 28.63 -12.96
CA SER A 26 35.36 27.29 -12.61
C SER A 26 35.56 27.26 -11.09
N SER A 27 34.81 26.43 -10.38
CA SER A 27 35.12 26.01 -9.03
C SER A 27 35.31 24.50 -9.00
N HIS A 28 36.56 24.06 -9.09
CA HIS A 28 36.97 22.75 -8.61
C HIS A 28 37.18 22.85 -7.09
N ALA A 29 36.24 22.28 -6.35
CA ALA A 29 36.46 21.71 -5.03
C ALA A 29 35.34 20.69 -4.79
N GLY A 30 35.46 19.53 -5.44
CA GLY A 30 34.59 18.38 -5.19
C GLY A 30 34.89 17.83 -3.80
N GLY A 31 34.12 18.25 -2.81
CA GLY A 31 33.80 17.35 -1.71
C GLY A 31 32.86 16.30 -2.30
N GLY A 32 33.27 15.04 -2.32
CA GLY A 32 32.41 13.94 -2.74
C GLY A 32 31.17 13.95 -1.85
N ILE A 33 30.04 14.40 -2.40
CA ILE A 33 28.78 14.44 -1.67
C ILE A 33 28.23 13.02 -1.73
N CYS A 34 28.19 12.36 -0.58
CA CYS A 34 27.57 11.06 -0.42
C CYS A 34 26.08 11.30 -0.15
N ALA A 35 25.21 10.86 -1.04
CA ALA A 35 23.77 10.91 -0.80
C ALA A 35 23.44 10.07 0.43
N ARG A 36 22.82 10.68 1.44
CA ARG A 36 22.17 9.93 2.50
C ARG A 36 20.74 9.68 2.07
N VAL A 37 20.39 8.40 2.01
CA VAL A 37 19.07 7.95 1.58
C VAL A 37 18.52 7.16 2.76
N LYS A 38 17.37 7.60 3.26
CA LYS A 38 16.64 6.83 4.25
C LYS A 38 15.57 6.02 3.52
N ILE A 39 15.59 4.71 3.74
CA ILE A 39 14.58 3.79 3.24
C ILE A 39 13.66 3.41 4.39
N GLU A 40 12.36 3.41 4.13
CA GLU A 40 11.37 2.80 4.99
C GLU A 40 10.82 1.54 4.30
N ILE A 41 10.86 0.41 5.01
CA ILE A 41 10.24 -0.85 4.58
C ILE A 41 9.23 -1.21 5.66
N ARG A 42 7.95 -0.95 5.39
CA ARG A 42 6.87 -1.32 6.32
C ARG A 42 6.60 -2.80 6.21
N GLN A 43 6.31 -3.47 7.31
CA GLN A 43 5.97 -4.88 7.28
C GLN A 43 4.81 -5.16 8.22
N GLU A 44 3.84 -5.91 7.74
CA GLU A 44 2.71 -6.41 8.52
C GLU A 44 2.92 -7.90 8.81
N MET A 45 2.63 -8.33 10.03
CA MET A 45 2.71 -9.74 10.41
C MET A 45 1.35 -10.24 10.87
N THR A 46 0.93 -11.39 10.36
CA THR A 46 -0.29 -12.08 10.79
C THR A 46 0.01 -13.49 11.27
N LEU A 47 -0.66 -13.94 12.33
CA LEU A 47 -0.60 -15.32 12.83
C LEU A 47 -1.88 -15.68 13.59
N GLU A 48 -2.23 -16.97 13.65
CA GLU A 48 -3.38 -17.43 14.44
C GLU A 48 -3.06 -17.45 15.94
N ARG A 49 -3.95 -16.89 16.77
CA ARG A 49 -3.84 -16.90 18.24
C ARG A 49 -5.10 -17.40 18.93
N GLN A 50 -4.97 -17.71 20.22
CA GLN A 50 -6.10 -18.09 21.06
C GLN A 50 -6.81 -16.84 21.58
N ALA A 51 -8.13 -16.85 21.50
CA ALA A 51 -9.01 -15.92 22.19
C ALA A 51 -10.24 -16.70 22.67
N PHE A 52 -10.89 -16.19 23.71
CA PHE A 52 -12.10 -16.76 24.27
C PHE A 52 -13.22 -15.72 24.19
N GLU A 53 -14.42 -16.17 23.85
CA GLU A 53 -15.63 -15.38 23.97
C GLU A 53 -16.32 -15.77 25.28
N ALA A 54 -16.65 -14.78 26.11
CA ALA A 54 -17.54 -14.96 27.25
C ALA A 54 -18.87 -14.29 26.92
N ASN A 55 -19.98 -15.02 27.06
CA ASN A 55 -21.32 -14.48 26.89
C ASN A 55 -22.10 -14.51 28.22
N MET A 56 -22.69 -13.38 28.60
CA MET A 56 -23.68 -13.29 29.66
C MET A 56 -25.03 -12.81 29.11
N ARG A 57 -26.09 -13.57 29.40
CA ARG A 57 -27.47 -13.16 29.16
C ARG A 57 -28.20 -12.80 30.46
N ILE A 58 -28.74 -11.58 30.53
CA ILE A 58 -29.54 -11.07 31.64
C ILE A 58 -31.01 -11.05 31.21
N ASN A 59 -31.83 -11.94 31.78
CA ASN A 59 -33.27 -11.97 31.48
C ASN A 59 -34.06 -11.18 32.53
N ASN A 60 -34.70 -10.08 32.12
CA ASN A 60 -35.61 -9.35 32.99
C ASN A 60 -37.03 -9.92 32.85
N GLY A 61 -37.42 -10.75 33.82
CA GLY A 61 -38.76 -11.36 33.85
C GLY A 61 -39.87 -10.49 34.46
N PHE A 62 -39.58 -9.25 34.86
CA PHE A 62 -40.60 -8.36 35.43
C PHE A 62 -41.43 -7.71 34.32
N GLY A 63 -42.76 -7.66 34.51
CA GLY A 63 -43.70 -7.09 33.53
C GLY A 63 -43.63 -5.57 33.37
N ASP A 64 -43.32 -4.87 34.47
CA ASP A 64 -43.39 -3.40 34.52
C ASP A 64 -42.17 -2.75 35.21
N ILE A 65 -41.11 -3.53 35.49
CA ILE A 65 -39.94 -3.07 36.27
C ILE A 65 -38.66 -3.21 35.45
N THR A 66 -37.96 -2.10 35.23
CA THR A 66 -36.63 -2.06 34.63
C THR A 66 -35.57 -2.48 35.66
N LEU A 67 -34.52 -3.17 35.20
CA LEU A 67 -33.30 -3.32 35.99
C LEU A 67 -32.40 -2.11 35.69
N ASP A 68 -32.22 -1.22 36.67
CA ASP A 68 -31.45 0.02 36.49
C ASP A 68 -30.02 -0.13 37.02
N GLY A 69 -29.09 0.69 36.52
CA GLY A 69 -27.72 0.76 37.03
C GLY A 69 -26.96 -0.56 36.95
N VAL A 70 -27.15 -1.29 35.86
CA VAL A 70 -26.54 -2.61 35.63
C VAL A 70 -25.02 -2.45 35.52
N SER A 71 -24.31 -3.14 36.39
CA SER A 71 -22.85 -3.24 36.42
C SER A 71 -22.43 -4.71 36.40
N VAL A 72 -21.49 -5.06 35.53
CA VAL A 72 -20.89 -6.40 35.47
C VAL A 72 -19.39 -6.27 35.67
N ASP A 73 -18.89 -6.83 36.77
CA ASP A 73 -17.46 -6.94 37.06
C ASP A 73 -16.99 -8.36 36.77
N VAL A 74 -16.26 -8.57 35.67
CA VAL A 74 -15.75 -9.89 35.27
C VAL A 74 -14.47 -10.20 36.04
N SER A 75 -14.45 -11.35 36.71
CA SER A 75 -13.36 -11.76 37.59
C SER A 75 -12.69 -13.04 37.11
N PHE A 76 -11.37 -13.10 37.21
CA PHE A 76 -10.57 -14.27 36.84
C PHE A 76 -9.94 -14.89 38.09
N SER A 77 -9.88 -16.21 38.15
CA SER A 77 -9.12 -16.93 39.18
C SER A 77 -8.38 -18.14 38.63
N ASP A 78 -7.28 -18.50 39.26
CA ASP A 78 -6.55 -19.74 38.97
C ASP A 78 -7.28 -21.00 39.52
N GLU A 79 -6.68 -22.17 39.31
CA GLU A 79 -7.25 -23.46 39.77
C GLU A 79 -7.39 -23.59 41.30
N ASP A 80 -6.60 -22.81 42.05
CA ASP A 80 -6.62 -22.74 43.51
C ASP A 80 -7.62 -21.68 44.03
N GLY A 81 -8.25 -20.93 43.13
CA GLY A 81 -9.21 -19.86 43.42
C GLY A 81 -8.57 -18.52 43.79
N ASN A 82 -7.27 -18.33 43.54
CA ASN A 82 -6.62 -17.03 43.71
C ASN A 82 -6.97 -16.12 42.54
N SER A 83 -7.19 -14.83 42.83
CA SER A 83 -7.52 -13.83 41.81
C SER A 83 -6.37 -13.65 40.82
N VAL A 84 -6.73 -13.53 39.55
CA VAL A 84 -5.84 -13.24 38.43
C VAL A 84 -6.21 -11.88 37.84
N ILE A 85 -5.20 -11.11 37.44
CA ILE A 85 -5.40 -9.78 36.86
C ILE A 85 -5.78 -9.93 35.39
N ALA A 86 -6.91 -9.34 35.02
CA ALA A 86 -7.31 -9.06 33.65
C ALA A 86 -7.44 -7.54 33.48
N SER A 87 -7.08 -7.01 32.33
CA SER A 87 -7.05 -5.57 32.06
C SER A 87 -7.61 -5.24 30.70
N SER A 88 -8.23 -4.06 30.58
CA SER A 88 -8.62 -3.47 29.29
C SER A 88 -7.62 -2.41 28.81
N ASP A 89 -6.56 -2.14 29.59
CA ASP A 89 -5.45 -1.28 29.16
C ASP A 89 -4.46 -2.09 28.31
N PRO A 90 -4.28 -1.78 27.02
CA PRO A 90 -3.36 -2.50 26.15
C PRO A 90 -1.89 -2.40 26.57
N ASN A 91 -1.53 -1.52 27.52
CA ASN A 91 -0.16 -1.36 28.02
C ASN A 91 0.06 -2.02 29.40
N ASP A 92 -0.96 -2.61 30.02
CA ASP A 92 -0.85 -3.23 31.35
C ASP A 92 -0.24 -4.64 31.28
N THR A 93 1.03 -4.73 30.93
CA THR A 93 1.81 -5.97 30.77
C THR A 93 1.95 -6.83 32.04
N GLN A 94 1.33 -6.44 33.16
CA GLN A 94 1.23 -7.26 34.38
C GLN A 94 -0.03 -8.13 34.41
N ALA A 95 -1.03 -7.83 33.57
CA ALA A 95 -2.23 -8.65 33.44
C ALA A 95 -1.94 -9.98 32.71
N LEU A 96 -2.66 -11.04 33.04
CA LEU A 96 -2.60 -12.31 32.32
C LEU A 96 -3.64 -12.43 31.20
N PHE A 97 -4.61 -11.53 31.20
CA PHE A 97 -5.67 -11.48 30.18
C PHE A 97 -5.94 -10.03 29.80
N PHE A 98 -6.00 -9.77 28.50
CA PHE A 98 -6.70 -8.61 27.99
C PHE A 98 -8.19 -8.95 27.90
N ILE A 99 -9.05 -8.06 28.38
CA ILE A 99 -10.49 -8.21 28.30
C ILE A 99 -11.12 -6.91 27.79
N ARG A 100 -11.99 -7.04 26.79
CA ARG A 100 -12.84 -5.95 26.33
C ARG A 100 -14.26 -6.44 26.10
N THR A 101 -15.22 -5.56 26.26
CA THR A 101 -16.57 -5.80 25.75
C THR A 101 -16.49 -5.82 24.22
N ASP A 102 -17.03 -6.86 23.63
CA ASP A 102 -17.03 -7.13 22.19
C ASP A 102 -18.34 -6.66 21.56
N SER A 103 -19.47 -7.05 22.15
CA SER A 103 -20.81 -6.61 21.75
C SER A 103 -21.77 -6.59 22.93
N MET A 104 -22.81 -5.76 22.83
CA MET A 104 -23.92 -5.66 23.78
C MET A 104 -25.22 -5.51 22.99
N GLU A 105 -26.22 -6.31 23.31
CA GLU A 105 -27.57 -6.23 22.73
C GLU A 105 -28.59 -5.96 23.84
N ASN A 106 -29.52 -5.02 23.59
CA ASN A 106 -30.58 -4.63 24.53
C ASN A 106 -30.06 -4.13 25.90
N ILE A 107 -28.85 -3.58 25.93
CA ILE A 107 -28.25 -2.87 27.07
C ILE A 107 -27.17 -1.91 26.56
N GLU A 108 -27.17 -0.69 27.10
CA GLU A 108 -26.27 0.39 26.68
C GLU A 108 -24.86 0.30 27.29
N ALA A 109 -24.75 -0.25 28.51
CA ALA A 109 -23.51 -0.30 29.26
C ALA A 109 -23.56 -1.33 30.40
N VAL A 110 -22.39 -1.77 30.87
CA VAL A 110 -22.23 -2.64 32.05
C VAL A 110 -21.32 -2.03 33.12
N ASP A 111 -21.15 -0.71 33.11
CA ASP A 111 -20.31 0.05 34.03
C ASP A 111 -21.08 0.62 35.25
N GLY A 112 -22.35 0.22 35.41
CA GLY A 112 -23.25 0.75 36.43
C GLY A 112 -24.20 1.83 35.93
N THR A 113 -24.19 2.13 34.62
CA THR A 113 -25.15 3.05 33.99
C THR A 113 -26.20 2.34 33.12
N GLY A 114 -26.00 1.05 32.83
CA GLY A 114 -26.88 0.28 31.95
C GLY A 114 -28.27 0.03 32.50
N THR A 115 -29.21 -0.27 31.60
CA THR A 115 -30.57 -0.66 31.94
C THR A 115 -31.03 -1.87 31.14
N VAL A 116 -31.88 -2.72 31.73
CA VAL A 116 -32.55 -3.83 31.02
C VAL A 116 -34.05 -3.69 31.18
N HIS A 117 -34.74 -3.48 30.06
CA HIS A 117 -36.17 -3.23 30.01
C HIS A 117 -37.03 -4.38 30.57
N PRO A 118 -38.27 -4.11 31.01
CA PRO A 118 -39.23 -5.14 31.41
C PRO A 118 -39.46 -6.17 30.30
N GLU A 119 -39.65 -7.43 30.69
CA GLU A 119 -39.90 -8.57 29.78
C GLU A 119 -38.88 -8.74 28.63
N SER A 120 -37.68 -8.17 28.76
CA SER A 120 -36.62 -8.26 27.76
C SER A 120 -35.42 -9.08 28.24
N SER A 121 -34.45 -9.29 27.35
CA SER A 121 -33.18 -9.93 27.67
C SER A 121 -32.06 -9.07 27.11
N ALA A 122 -31.03 -8.80 27.92
CA ALA A 122 -29.77 -8.26 27.45
C ALA A 122 -28.75 -9.37 27.22
N ASP A 123 -27.94 -9.25 26.16
CA ASP A 123 -26.85 -10.17 25.83
C ASP A 123 -25.55 -9.35 25.81
N ILE A 124 -24.53 -9.79 26.56
CA ILE A 124 -23.23 -9.11 26.63
C ILE A 124 -22.14 -10.11 26.29
N ARG A 125 -21.28 -9.76 25.35
CA ARG A 125 -20.13 -10.56 24.96
C ARG A 125 -18.83 -9.85 25.28
N TRP A 126 -17.87 -10.59 25.80
CA TRP A 126 -16.50 -10.14 26.02
C TRP A 126 -15.52 -10.97 25.21
N LEU A 127 -14.58 -10.28 24.57
CA LEU A 127 -13.40 -10.87 24.00
C LEU A 127 -12.30 -10.93 25.07
N ILE A 128 -11.79 -12.13 25.31
CA ILE A 128 -10.73 -12.39 26.29
C ILE A 128 -9.52 -12.95 25.54
N ILE A 129 -8.41 -12.23 25.60
CA ILE A 129 -7.16 -12.60 24.93
C ILE A 129 -6.09 -12.88 26.00
N PRO A 130 -5.55 -14.11 26.07
CA PRO A 130 -4.48 -14.43 27.01
C PRO A 130 -3.18 -13.67 26.67
N ALA A 131 -2.51 -13.16 27.69
CA ALA A 131 -1.18 -12.57 27.56
C ALA A 131 -0.09 -13.67 27.53
N PRO A 132 1.07 -13.43 26.88
CA PRO A 132 2.21 -14.33 26.94
C PRO A 132 2.52 -14.77 28.39
N GLY A 133 2.65 -16.08 28.60
CA GLY A 133 2.91 -16.64 29.94
C GLY A 133 1.67 -17.15 30.69
N ALA A 134 0.44 -16.80 30.28
CA ALA A 134 -0.79 -17.29 30.91
C ALA A 134 -0.92 -18.83 30.93
N SER A 135 -0.23 -19.55 30.04
CA SER A 135 -0.22 -21.02 30.06
C SER A 135 0.73 -21.62 31.11
N ASN A 136 1.48 -20.82 31.88
CA ASN A 136 2.55 -21.26 32.78
C ASN A 136 3.56 -22.26 32.13
N GLY A 137 3.67 -22.25 30.79
CA GLY A 137 4.46 -23.22 30.04
C GLY A 137 3.96 -24.68 30.06
N LEU A 138 2.75 -24.95 30.56
CA LEU A 138 2.19 -26.30 30.67
C LEU A 138 1.59 -26.78 29.34
N GLU A 139 2.05 -27.89 28.78
CA GLU A 139 1.54 -28.46 27.52
C GLU A 139 0.04 -28.79 27.56
N GLN A 140 -0.45 -29.31 28.69
CA GLN A 140 -1.86 -29.58 28.89
C GLN A 140 -2.71 -28.30 28.99
N GLY A 141 -2.08 -27.13 29.09
CA GLY A 141 -2.70 -25.84 29.34
C GLY A 141 -2.95 -25.57 30.82
N THR A 142 -3.11 -24.29 31.18
CA THR A 142 -3.49 -23.85 32.53
C THR A 142 -4.99 -23.62 32.59
N LEU A 143 -5.61 -24.13 33.65
CA LEU A 143 -7.02 -23.92 33.95
C LEU A 143 -7.22 -22.58 34.65
N TYR A 144 -8.16 -21.78 34.16
CA TYR A 144 -8.65 -20.58 34.83
C TYR A 144 -10.17 -20.62 34.92
N TYR A 145 -10.71 -19.97 35.93
CA TYR A 145 -12.14 -19.73 36.08
C TYR A 145 -12.46 -18.28 35.77
N VAL A 146 -13.51 -18.06 34.99
CA VAL A 146 -14.03 -16.74 34.62
C VAL A 146 -15.43 -16.63 35.22
N GLY A 147 -15.56 -15.78 36.24
CA GLY A 147 -16.82 -15.46 36.90
C GLY A 147 -17.17 -14.00 36.71
N ALA A 148 -18.28 -13.57 37.31
CA ALA A 148 -18.67 -12.17 37.31
C ALA A 148 -19.53 -11.81 38.52
N THR A 149 -19.45 -10.55 38.94
CA THR A 149 -20.38 -9.94 39.88
C THR A 149 -21.34 -9.03 39.12
N LEU A 150 -22.63 -9.38 39.12
CA LEU A 150 -23.69 -8.56 38.54
C LEU A 150 -24.33 -7.71 39.64
N THR A 151 -24.33 -6.40 39.48
CA THR A 151 -25.02 -5.44 40.36
C THR A 151 -26.08 -4.67 39.57
N TYR A 152 -27.26 -4.46 40.15
CA TYR A 152 -28.36 -3.72 39.53
C TYR A 152 -29.33 -3.19 40.59
N PHE A 153 -30.22 -2.28 40.22
CA PHE A 153 -31.23 -1.69 41.07
C PHE A 153 -32.64 -2.11 40.64
N ILE A 154 -33.48 -2.46 41.61
CA ILE A 154 -34.93 -2.67 41.43
C ILE A 154 -35.63 -1.67 42.34
N ASN A 155 -36.43 -0.75 41.76
CA ASN A 155 -37.14 0.29 42.52
C ASN A 155 -36.22 1.11 43.47
N GLY A 156 -34.95 1.29 43.09
CA GLY A 156 -33.94 2.00 43.88
C GLY A 156 -33.27 1.20 45.00
N GLU A 157 -33.56 -0.10 45.14
CA GLU A 157 -32.83 -1.02 46.03
C GLU A 157 -31.75 -1.77 45.23
N GLU A 158 -30.52 -1.78 45.71
CA GLU A 158 -29.39 -2.46 45.08
C GLU A 158 -29.47 -3.98 45.31
N HIS A 159 -29.23 -4.72 44.25
CA HIS A 159 -29.14 -6.17 44.23
C HIS A 159 -27.81 -6.59 43.61
N THR A 160 -27.15 -7.55 44.25
CA THR A 160 -25.91 -8.15 43.75
C THR A 160 -26.09 -9.65 43.58
N THR A 161 -25.68 -10.17 42.43
CA THR A 161 -25.72 -11.59 42.09
C THR A 161 -24.32 -12.05 41.68
N GLN A 162 -23.84 -13.13 42.31
CA GLN A 162 -22.61 -13.79 41.92
C GLN A 162 -22.90 -14.78 40.80
N VAL A 163 -22.28 -14.59 39.64
CA VAL A 163 -22.39 -15.50 38.51
C VAL A 163 -21.49 -16.68 38.76
N SER A 164 -22.03 -17.89 38.54
CA SER A 164 -21.23 -19.11 38.68
C SER A 164 -20.11 -19.08 37.63
N PRO A 165 -18.83 -19.22 38.04
CA PRO A 165 -17.73 -19.18 37.10
C PRO A 165 -17.80 -20.34 36.09
N ASP A 166 -17.48 -20.05 34.85
CA ASP A 166 -17.11 -21.06 33.86
C ASP A 166 -15.58 -21.18 33.80
N TYR A 167 -15.05 -22.11 33.02
CA TYR A 167 -13.62 -22.36 32.94
C TYR A 167 -13.06 -22.28 31.52
N ILE A 168 -11.81 -21.83 31.42
CA ILE A 168 -11.02 -21.79 30.19
C ILE A 168 -9.70 -22.53 30.39
N PHE A 169 -9.18 -23.11 29.31
CA PHE A 169 -7.86 -23.73 29.26
C PHE A 169 -6.94 -22.96 28.32
N VAL A 170 -5.96 -22.26 28.89
CA VAL A 170 -4.97 -21.51 28.11
C VAL A 170 -3.82 -22.43 27.72
N LYS A 171 -3.59 -22.65 26.42
CA LYS A 171 -2.50 -23.49 25.92
C LYS A 171 -1.22 -22.67 25.77
N PRO A 172 -0.04 -23.31 25.69
CA PRO A 172 1.19 -22.63 25.36
C PRO A 172 1.08 -21.83 24.07
N MET A 173 1.60 -20.62 24.09
CA MET A 173 1.61 -19.68 22.98
C MET A 173 3.02 -19.55 22.39
N PRO A 174 3.14 -19.16 21.11
CA PRO A 174 4.43 -18.82 20.55
C PRO A 174 5.02 -17.57 21.22
N ASN A 175 6.32 -17.37 21.06
CA ASN A 175 7.00 -16.14 21.44
C ASN A 175 8.01 -15.84 20.34
N ILE A 176 7.75 -14.80 19.54
CA ILE A 176 8.43 -14.55 18.28
C ILE A 176 9.54 -13.53 18.45
N THR A 177 10.73 -13.83 17.96
CA THR A 177 11.81 -12.87 17.79
C THR A 177 12.08 -12.67 16.32
N LEU A 178 12.22 -11.41 15.92
CA LEU A 178 12.53 -11.01 14.55
C LEU A 178 13.96 -10.50 14.44
N ASP A 179 14.72 -11.11 13.53
CA ASP A 179 16.01 -10.59 13.06
C ASP A 179 15.89 -10.19 11.59
N TYR A 180 16.19 -8.93 11.29
CA TYR A 180 16.27 -8.42 9.92
C TYR A 180 17.72 -8.21 9.49
N PHE A 181 17.99 -8.48 8.21
CA PHE A 181 19.32 -8.47 7.63
C PHE A 181 19.34 -7.65 6.35
N LEU A 182 20.21 -6.64 6.28
CA LEU A 182 20.38 -5.82 5.08
C LEU A 182 21.87 -5.61 4.81
N PRO A 183 22.36 -5.77 3.57
CA PRO A 183 23.76 -5.50 3.27
C PRO A 183 24.09 -4.03 3.43
N THR A 184 25.36 -3.72 3.67
CA THR A 184 25.81 -2.34 3.80
C THR A 184 26.00 -1.65 2.45
N ASP A 185 26.62 -2.33 1.48
CA ASP A 185 26.88 -1.80 0.14
C ASP A 185 25.93 -2.47 -0.87
N VAL A 186 25.30 -1.66 -1.73
CA VAL A 186 24.44 -2.12 -2.83
C VAL A 186 24.93 -1.53 -4.15
N TYR A 187 24.70 -2.25 -5.26
CA TYR A 187 25.29 -1.88 -6.55
C TYR A 187 24.21 -1.76 -7.63
N GLY A 188 24.05 -0.54 -8.11
CA GLY A 188 23.38 -0.19 -9.36
C GLY A 188 24.31 0.68 -10.19
N ASP A 189 23.74 1.61 -10.94
CA ASP A 189 24.51 2.59 -11.73
C ASP A 189 25.41 3.46 -10.83
N ASP A 190 26.66 3.65 -11.25
CA ASP A 190 27.68 4.40 -10.53
C ASP A 190 27.65 5.87 -10.97
N ALA A 191 27.05 6.73 -10.13
CA ALA A 191 26.97 8.16 -10.41
C ALA A 191 28.33 8.89 -10.59
N PHE A 192 29.47 8.21 -10.36
CA PHE A 192 30.82 8.75 -10.57
C PHE A 192 31.46 8.32 -11.89
N THR A 193 30.83 7.45 -12.68
CA THR A 193 31.29 7.05 -14.01
C THR A 193 30.31 7.57 -15.07
N ASN A 194 30.73 7.49 -16.34
CA ASN A 194 29.81 7.70 -17.47
C ASN A 194 29.26 6.36 -17.99
N GLU A 195 29.71 5.25 -17.41
CA GLU A 195 29.34 3.91 -17.85
C GLU A 195 28.14 3.47 -17.01
N ILE A 196 27.05 3.03 -17.65
CA ILE A 196 25.92 2.47 -16.90
C ILE A 196 26.27 1.04 -16.48
N GLU A 197 26.53 0.81 -15.20
CA GLU A 197 26.87 -0.52 -14.68
C GLU A 197 25.63 -1.42 -14.46
N PRO A 198 25.78 -2.75 -14.62
CA PRO A 198 24.70 -3.68 -14.33
C PRO A 198 24.30 -3.64 -12.86
N ILE A 199 22.99 -3.67 -12.64
CA ILE A 199 22.39 -3.79 -11.32
C ILE A 199 22.75 -5.17 -10.73
N VAL A 200 23.13 -5.18 -9.45
CA VAL A 200 23.43 -6.40 -8.70
C VAL A 200 22.34 -6.59 -7.64
N PRO A 201 21.55 -7.68 -7.71
CA PRO A 201 20.55 -7.98 -6.70
C PRO A 201 21.16 -8.19 -5.32
N PHE A 202 20.43 -7.78 -4.30
CA PHE A 202 20.85 -7.88 -2.91
C PHE A 202 19.66 -8.28 -2.01
N PRO A 203 19.88 -9.06 -0.95
CA PRO A 203 18.79 -9.56 -0.11
C PRO A 203 18.39 -8.54 0.98
N LEU A 204 17.09 -8.40 1.20
CA LEU A 204 16.54 -8.10 2.53
C LEU A 204 16.14 -9.43 3.17
N GLY A 205 16.85 -9.81 4.22
CA GLY A 205 16.60 -11.04 4.95
C GLY A 205 15.76 -10.82 6.19
N VAL A 206 14.95 -11.82 6.53
CA VAL A 206 14.29 -11.94 7.83
C VAL A 206 14.48 -13.35 8.38
N ARG A 207 14.72 -13.46 9.69
CA ARG A 207 14.61 -14.71 10.43
C ARG A 207 13.57 -14.55 11.54
N VAL A 208 12.62 -15.46 11.54
CA VAL A 208 11.51 -15.52 12.50
C VAL A 208 11.75 -16.68 13.44
N THR A 209 12.16 -16.41 14.67
CA THR A 209 12.41 -17.44 15.69
C THR A 209 11.23 -17.56 16.63
N ASN A 210 10.75 -18.78 16.87
CA ASN A 210 9.77 -19.06 17.91
C ASN A 210 10.46 -19.58 19.18
N ASN A 211 10.68 -18.69 20.15
CA ASN A 211 11.20 -18.98 21.49
C ASN A 211 10.12 -19.44 22.47
N GLY A 212 8.86 -19.50 22.05
CA GLY A 212 7.74 -19.91 22.87
C GLY A 212 7.57 -21.43 22.93
N SER A 213 6.70 -21.87 23.83
CA SER A 213 6.32 -23.28 23.97
C SER A 213 5.13 -23.68 23.09
N GLY A 214 4.44 -22.71 22.49
CA GLY A 214 3.35 -22.92 21.51
C GLY A 214 3.83 -22.80 20.07
N THR A 215 3.13 -23.43 19.13
CA THR A 215 3.37 -23.27 17.69
C THR A 215 2.81 -21.93 17.22
N ALA A 216 3.59 -21.16 16.46
CA ALA A 216 3.07 -20.02 15.71
C ALA A 216 2.43 -20.56 14.44
N LYS A 217 1.13 -20.36 14.28
CA LYS A 217 0.36 -20.97 13.19
C LYS A 217 0.09 -19.98 12.09
N ASN A 218 0.22 -20.44 10.85
CA ASN A 218 -0.07 -19.66 9.65
C ASN A 218 0.60 -18.27 9.69
N LEU A 219 1.87 -18.22 10.11
CA LEU A 219 2.63 -16.99 10.25
C LEU A 219 3.01 -16.46 8.86
N LYS A 220 2.65 -15.20 8.61
CA LYS A 220 2.98 -14.50 7.37
C LYS A 220 3.54 -13.12 7.68
N ILE A 221 4.46 -12.68 6.85
CA ILE A 221 4.98 -11.31 6.86
C ILE A 221 4.76 -10.70 5.49
N GLU A 222 4.00 -9.62 5.43
CA GLU A 222 3.78 -8.83 4.22
C GLU A 222 4.64 -7.57 4.28
N SER A 223 5.61 -7.44 3.39
CA SER A 223 6.47 -6.28 3.26
C SER A 223 5.84 -5.23 2.36
N ALA A 224 6.07 -3.95 2.59
CA ALA A 224 5.77 -2.91 1.62
C ALA A 224 6.93 -2.78 0.61
N GLN A 225 6.65 -2.16 -0.54
CA GLN A 225 7.72 -1.68 -1.40
C GLN A 225 8.59 -0.67 -0.63
N PRO A 226 9.93 -0.75 -0.71
CA PRO A 226 10.80 0.21 -0.06
C PRO A 226 10.54 1.63 -0.55
N GLU A 227 10.24 2.56 0.36
CA GLU A 227 10.05 3.98 0.03
C GLU A 227 11.27 4.82 0.44
N ILE A 228 11.63 5.80 -0.41
CA ILE A 228 12.66 6.77 -0.07
C ILE A 228 12.01 7.93 0.66
N VAL A 229 12.20 7.97 1.97
CA VAL A 229 11.60 8.99 2.83
C VAL A 229 12.49 10.22 3.00
N GLU A 230 13.76 10.13 2.62
CA GLU A 230 14.68 11.28 2.60
C GLU A 230 15.73 11.13 1.50
N ASN A 231 15.86 12.18 0.69
CA ASN A 231 16.78 12.26 -0.43
C ASN A 231 17.30 13.70 -0.57
N GLU A 232 18.32 14.04 0.21
CA GLU A 232 18.88 15.40 0.27
C GLU A 232 19.41 15.92 -1.09
N GLN A 233 19.62 15.03 -2.07
CA GLN A 233 20.16 15.36 -3.39
C GLN A 233 19.15 15.25 -4.54
N GLY A 234 17.93 14.80 -4.28
CA GLY A 234 16.94 14.52 -5.35
C GLY A 234 17.36 13.43 -6.33
N LEU A 235 18.27 12.54 -5.93
CA LEU A 235 18.73 11.41 -6.76
C LEU A 235 17.61 10.38 -6.90
N LEU A 236 17.21 10.08 -8.13
CA LEU A 236 16.15 9.13 -8.42
C LEU A 236 16.67 7.71 -8.16
N ILE A 237 16.36 7.17 -6.97
CA ILE A 237 16.66 5.79 -6.62
C ILE A 237 15.36 4.99 -6.75
N GLY A 238 15.37 3.93 -7.54
CA GLY A 238 14.27 2.97 -7.62
C GLY A 238 14.69 1.69 -6.91
N PHE A 239 13.84 1.18 -6.03
CA PHE A 239 13.96 -0.17 -5.48
C PHE A 239 12.90 -1.06 -6.11
N GLU A 240 13.29 -2.25 -6.53
CA GLU A 240 12.36 -3.24 -7.09
C GLU A 240 12.62 -4.58 -6.39
N ILE A 241 11.55 -5.34 -6.11
CA ILE A 241 11.64 -6.72 -5.63
C ILE A 241 11.59 -7.63 -6.86
N GLU A 242 12.71 -8.29 -7.17
CA GLU A 242 12.82 -9.21 -8.31
C GLU A 242 12.36 -10.64 -7.97
N GLY A 243 12.36 -10.99 -6.68
CA GLY A 243 11.96 -12.32 -6.22
C GLY A 243 11.89 -12.42 -4.71
N SER A 244 11.28 -13.51 -4.25
CA SER A 244 11.18 -13.83 -2.82
C SER A 244 11.57 -15.30 -2.61
N GLU A 245 12.23 -15.62 -1.50
CA GLU A 245 12.53 -16.99 -1.05
C GLU A 245 11.99 -17.15 0.38
N VAL A 246 11.42 -18.32 0.70
CA VAL A 246 11.03 -18.69 2.07
C VAL A 246 11.59 -20.06 2.38
N ASN A 247 12.33 -20.17 3.49
CA ASN A 247 13.01 -21.38 3.94
C ASN A 247 13.90 -22.03 2.86
N GLY A 248 14.54 -21.19 2.03
CA GLY A 248 15.41 -21.60 0.93
C GLY A 248 14.70 -22.01 -0.36
N GLU A 249 13.36 -21.98 -0.39
CA GLU A 249 12.57 -22.29 -1.59
C GLU A 249 12.05 -21.00 -2.26
N PRO A 250 12.06 -20.91 -3.61
CA PRO A 250 11.48 -19.78 -4.32
C PRO A 250 9.99 -19.61 -3.99
N ALA A 251 9.61 -18.39 -3.62
CA ALA A 251 8.23 -17.98 -3.44
C ALA A 251 7.77 -17.12 -4.62
N THR A 252 6.46 -16.89 -4.72
CA THR A 252 5.93 -15.92 -5.69
C THR A 252 6.59 -14.57 -5.42
N PRO A 253 7.13 -13.86 -6.43
CA PRO A 253 7.64 -12.50 -6.27
C PRO A 253 6.51 -11.58 -5.83
N SER A 254 6.35 -11.48 -4.52
CA SER A 254 5.35 -10.65 -3.89
C SER A 254 5.92 -10.13 -2.58
N LEU A 255 5.20 -9.16 -2.07
CA LEU A 255 5.39 -8.57 -0.76
C LEU A 255 5.19 -9.59 0.37
N LEU A 256 4.52 -10.71 0.12
CA LEU A 256 4.17 -11.72 1.12
C LEU A 256 5.23 -12.83 1.25
N ALA A 257 5.80 -12.97 2.44
CA ALA A 257 6.54 -14.16 2.88
C ALA A 257 5.63 -15.03 3.77
N ASP A 258 5.23 -16.19 3.27
CA ASP A 258 4.37 -17.15 3.98
C ASP A 258 5.22 -18.26 4.63
N PHE A 259 5.39 -18.20 5.95
CA PHE A 259 6.19 -19.16 6.73
C PHE A 259 5.38 -20.38 7.16
N GLY A 260 4.05 -20.35 7.05
CA GLY A 260 3.17 -21.37 7.60
C GLY A 260 3.34 -21.55 9.11
N ASP A 261 3.48 -22.79 9.56
CA ASP A 261 3.60 -23.10 10.98
C ASP A 261 5.07 -23.12 11.45
N ILE A 262 5.40 -22.34 12.49
CA ILE A 262 6.72 -22.36 13.14
C ILE A 262 6.61 -23.03 14.51
N ALA A 263 7.19 -24.23 14.62
CA ALA A 263 7.17 -25.03 15.84
C ALA A 263 7.97 -24.39 17.00
N PRO A 264 7.69 -24.77 18.27
CA PRO A 264 8.48 -24.32 19.42
C PRO A 264 9.98 -24.57 19.24
N ASN A 265 10.80 -23.56 19.56
CA ASN A 265 12.26 -23.58 19.46
C ASN A 265 12.80 -23.86 18.04
N THR A 266 12.04 -23.50 17.01
CA THR A 266 12.48 -23.51 15.61
C THR A 266 12.38 -22.10 15.01
N CYS A 267 12.93 -21.91 13.82
CA CYS A 267 12.79 -20.65 13.09
C CYS A 267 12.47 -20.88 11.61
N GLY A 268 11.96 -19.84 10.97
CA GLY A 268 11.87 -19.74 9.51
C GLY A 268 12.73 -18.59 8.99
N THR A 269 13.17 -18.68 7.75
CA THR A 269 13.95 -17.63 7.06
C THR A 269 13.22 -17.16 5.80
N GLY A 270 13.33 -15.87 5.50
CA GLY A 270 12.76 -15.27 4.31
C GLY A 270 13.75 -14.29 3.69
N HIS A 271 13.74 -14.19 2.37
CA HIS A 271 14.56 -13.26 1.60
C HIS A 271 13.71 -12.58 0.56
N TRP A 272 13.70 -11.24 0.56
CA TRP A 272 13.27 -10.46 -0.59
C TRP A 272 14.52 -10.08 -1.39
N ILE A 273 14.58 -10.49 -2.64
CA ILE A 273 15.66 -10.19 -3.57
C ILE A 273 15.36 -8.83 -4.19
N MET A 274 16.12 -7.83 -3.78
CA MET A 274 15.89 -6.44 -4.16
C MET A 274 16.97 -5.96 -5.13
N THR A 275 16.61 -5.00 -5.96
CA THR A 275 17.53 -4.24 -6.78
C THR A 275 17.44 -2.75 -6.48
N CYS A 276 18.49 -2.01 -6.82
CA CYS A 276 18.51 -0.57 -6.71
C CYS A 276 19.05 0.06 -8.00
N SER A 277 18.48 1.19 -8.42
CA SER A 277 18.93 1.86 -9.64
C SER A 277 20.32 2.48 -9.52
N LEU A 278 20.77 2.84 -8.32
CA LEU A 278 22.05 3.49 -8.07
C LEU A 278 22.88 2.73 -7.03
N SER A 279 24.19 2.69 -7.23
CA SER A 279 25.14 2.20 -6.23
C SER A 279 25.11 3.07 -4.97
N GLY A 280 25.08 2.44 -3.80
CA GLY A 280 24.87 3.15 -2.54
C GLY A 280 25.37 2.39 -1.31
N LYS A 281 25.35 3.08 -0.17
CA LYS A 281 25.72 2.52 1.13
C LYS A 281 24.68 2.85 2.19
N PHE A 282 24.12 1.82 2.80
CA PHE A 282 23.28 1.95 3.98
C PHE A 282 24.12 2.25 5.21
N VAL A 283 23.75 3.28 5.95
CA VAL A 283 24.46 3.74 7.15
C VAL A 283 23.67 3.49 8.44
N GLU A 284 22.37 3.26 8.31
CA GLU A 284 21.44 2.97 9.39
C GLU A 284 20.37 2.01 8.88
N PHE A 285 19.90 1.12 9.75
CA PHE A 285 18.85 0.16 9.46
C PHE A 285 18.09 -0.13 10.76
N THR A 286 16.80 0.20 10.80
CA THR A 286 15.90 0.00 11.95
C THR A 286 14.65 -0.72 11.47
N ALA A 287 13.98 -1.42 12.39
CA ALA A 287 12.70 -2.07 12.16
C ALA A 287 11.84 -1.88 13.41
N ASP A 288 10.59 -1.48 13.18
CA ASP A 288 9.61 -1.15 14.23
C ASP A 288 8.37 -2.02 14.06
N ILE A 289 7.63 -2.24 15.15
CA ILE A 289 6.38 -3.02 15.16
C ILE A 289 5.29 -2.24 15.87
N SER A 290 4.06 -2.43 15.43
CA SER A 290 2.85 -1.99 16.13
C SER A 290 1.85 -3.13 16.19
N HIS A 291 1.16 -3.27 17.31
CA HIS A 291 0.06 -4.22 17.49
C HIS A 291 -1.21 -3.43 17.75
N SER A 292 -2.35 -3.85 17.17
CA SER A 292 -3.62 -3.16 17.38
C SER A 292 -4.00 -3.15 18.87
N ASP A 293 -4.28 -1.95 19.40
CA ASP A 293 -4.75 -1.74 20.79
C ASP A 293 -6.07 -2.47 21.04
N GLU A 294 -6.91 -2.57 20.01
CA GLU A 294 -8.19 -3.28 20.02
C GLU A 294 -8.06 -4.77 20.29
N LEU A 295 -6.90 -5.34 19.99
CA LEU A 295 -6.56 -6.74 20.26
C LEU A 295 -5.61 -6.87 21.45
N GLY A 296 -5.49 -5.83 22.28
CA GLY A 296 -4.73 -5.82 23.51
C GLY A 296 -3.28 -5.35 23.38
N GLY A 297 -2.92 -4.66 22.29
CA GLY A 297 -1.66 -3.95 22.10
C GLY A 297 -0.41 -4.67 22.64
N GLU A 298 0.39 -3.97 23.44
CA GLU A 298 1.64 -4.51 24.02
C GLU A 298 1.39 -5.67 25.00
N LEU A 299 0.32 -5.61 25.80
CA LEU A 299 -0.07 -6.66 26.76
C LEU A 299 -0.20 -8.04 26.09
N THR A 300 -0.73 -8.09 24.88
CA THR A 300 -0.94 -9.36 24.17
C THR A 300 0.09 -9.64 23.08
N SER A 301 1.10 -8.80 22.90
CA SER A 301 2.09 -8.97 21.83
C SER A 301 2.78 -10.33 21.96
N LEU A 302 2.77 -11.12 20.89
CA LEU A 302 3.54 -12.37 20.81
C LEU A 302 4.93 -12.14 20.21
N ILE A 303 5.29 -10.88 19.93
CA ILE A 303 6.62 -10.50 19.47
C ILE A 303 7.41 -9.98 20.67
N ASP A 304 8.57 -10.59 20.91
CA ASP A 304 9.48 -10.26 22.01
C ASP A 304 10.27 -8.99 21.68
N GLY A 305 9.77 -7.86 22.20
CA GLY A 305 10.41 -6.56 22.09
C GLY A 305 10.49 -6.02 20.66
N THR A 306 11.36 -5.03 20.45
CA THR A 306 11.61 -4.43 19.13
C THR A 306 12.39 -5.40 18.25
N PRO A 307 12.05 -5.53 16.94
CA PRO A 307 12.84 -6.32 16.00
C PRO A 307 14.32 -5.91 16.00
N ARG A 308 15.18 -6.90 15.79
CA ARG A 308 16.63 -6.70 15.78
C ARG A 308 17.09 -6.53 14.35
N THR A 309 17.85 -5.47 14.07
CA THR A 309 18.42 -5.23 12.74
C THR A 309 19.92 -5.49 12.73
N HIS A 310 20.40 -6.11 11.65
CA HIS A 310 21.80 -6.46 11.46
C HIS A 310 22.27 -6.10 10.06
N PHE A 311 23.47 -5.55 9.95
CA PHE A 311 24.12 -5.41 8.65
C PHE A 311 24.65 -6.77 8.19
N LEU A 312 24.07 -7.26 7.09
CA LEU A 312 24.47 -8.51 6.45
C LEU A 312 25.85 -8.36 5.81
N VAL A 313 26.74 -9.29 6.12
CA VAL A 313 28.00 -9.45 5.41
C VAL A 313 27.77 -10.26 4.14
N LYS A 314 27.12 -11.43 4.28
CA LYS A 314 26.77 -12.34 3.19
C LYS A 314 25.80 -13.42 3.67
N ASP A 315 24.92 -13.90 2.79
CA ASP A 315 24.25 -15.19 2.98
C ASP A 315 25.26 -16.33 2.80
N VAL A 316 25.42 -17.17 3.81
CA VAL A 316 26.41 -18.26 3.86
C VAL A 316 25.72 -19.59 4.14
N LEU A 317 26.48 -20.69 4.13
CA LEU A 317 26.01 -21.99 4.59
C LEU A 317 26.86 -22.46 5.77
N ALA A 318 26.21 -22.80 6.88
CA ALA A 318 26.81 -23.50 8.02
C ALA A 318 27.22 -24.92 7.65
N ASP A 319 28.36 -25.08 6.96
CA ASP A 319 28.80 -26.35 6.38
C ASP A 319 29.48 -27.28 7.42
N LEU A 320 28.70 -27.67 8.43
CA LEU A 320 29.03 -28.62 9.49
C LEU A 320 28.11 -29.86 9.45
N PRO A 321 28.57 -31.03 9.93
CA PRO A 321 27.73 -32.23 9.96
C PRO A 321 26.42 -32.02 10.75
N GLY A 322 25.29 -32.29 10.09
CA GLY A 322 23.96 -32.20 10.70
C GLY A 322 23.24 -30.86 10.53
N ARG A 323 23.83 -29.92 9.78
CA ARG A 323 23.17 -28.68 9.34
C ARG A 323 22.35 -28.88 8.07
N ASP A 324 21.34 -28.03 7.90
CA ASP A 324 20.51 -28.01 6.70
C ASP A 324 21.27 -27.42 5.48
N SER A 325 20.56 -27.15 4.39
CA SER A 325 21.09 -26.50 3.19
C SER A 325 20.44 -25.15 2.91
N VAL A 326 19.76 -24.57 3.89
CA VAL A 326 19.14 -23.27 3.80
C VAL A 326 20.23 -22.22 4.07
N LYS A 327 20.16 -21.09 3.36
CA LYS A 327 21.15 -20.01 3.54
C LYS A 327 20.97 -19.37 4.92
N ASP A 328 22.09 -19.17 5.59
CA ASP A 328 22.22 -18.52 6.89
C ASP A 328 22.73 -17.09 6.74
N PHE A 329 22.50 -16.25 7.76
CA PHE A 329 22.92 -14.84 7.71
C PHE A 329 24.24 -14.63 8.46
N LEU A 330 25.36 -14.46 7.75
CA LEU A 330 26.58 -13.94 8.35
C LEU A 330 26.46 -12.42 8.48
N ALA A 331 26.37 -11.90 9.70
CA ALA A 331 26.13 -10.50 9.96
C ALA A 331 27.16 -9.88 10.93
N GLN A 332 27.27 -8.56 10.87
CA GLN A 332 28.08 -7.79 11.83
C GLN A 332 27.40 -7.81 13.20
N TYR A 333 28.18 -8.09 14.25
CA TYR A 333 27.69 -8.12 15.63
C TYR A 333 28.68 -7.42 16.56
N GLY A 334 28.35 -6.22 17.01
CA GLY A 334 29.22 -5.39 17.85
C GLY A 334 30.52 -5.00 17.12
N GLN A 335 31.64 -5.62 17.49
CA GLN A 335 32.95 -5.43 16.83
C GLN A 335 33.42 -6.69 16.08
N GLY A 336 32.59 -7.74 16.03
CA GLY A 336 32.88 -9.00 15.38
C GLY A 336 31.75 -9.45 14.47
N TYR A 337 31.64 -10.76 14.30
CA TYR A 337 30.67 -11.37 13.40
C TYR A 337 29.92 -12.49 14.11
N LYS A 338 28.70 -12.72 13.67
CA LYS A 338 27.85 -13.82 14.10
C LYS A 338 27.14 -14.40 12.89
N VAL A 339 26.99 -15.72 12.86
CA VAL A 339 26.10 -16.39 11.92
C VAL A 339 24.78 -16.70 12.62
N TYR A 340 23.69 -16.30 11.98
CA TYR A 340 22.33 -16.55 12.41
C TYR A 340 21.78 -17.68 11.56
N GLU A 341 21.78 -18.89 12.12
CA GLU A 341 21.50 -20.12 11.38
C GLU A 341 19.99 -20.37 11.26
N SER A 342 19.55 -20.98 10.15
CA SER A 342 18.17 -21.47 9.91
C SER A 342 17.78 -22.63 10.82
N ASP A 343 18.76 -23.32 11.41
CA ASP A 343 18.59 -24.35 12.43
C ASP A 343 18.32 -23.77 13.84
N ASN A 344 17.97 -22.48 13.95
CA ASN A 344 17.74 -21.75 15.18
C ASN A 344 18.94 -21.75 16.15
N VAL A 345 20.14 -21.53 15.59
CA VAL A 345 21.40 -21.39 16.35
C VAL A 345 22.08 -20.08 15.99
N ASP A 346 22.55 -19.38 17.01
CA ASP A 346 23.36 -18.16 16.85
C ASP A 346 24.81 -18.49 17.23
N THR A 347 25.72 -18.47 16.26
CA THR A 347 27.13 -18.84 16.51
C THR A 347 28.07 -17.67 16.26
N GLU A 348 28.94 -17.38 17.24
CA GLU A 348 29.99 -16.37 17.08
C GLU A 348 31.02 -16.82 16.04
N VAL A 349 31.49 -15.88 15.22
CA VAL A 349 32.43 -16.14 14.13
C VAL A 349 33.75 -15.43 14.41
N THR A 350 34.84 -16.20 14.38
CA THR A 350 36.19 -15.67 14.65
C THR A 350 36.73 -14.92 13.43
N ASP A 351 36.96 -13.60 13.55
CA ASP A 351 37.64 -12.83 12.51
C ASP A 351 39.15 -13.15 12.50
N GLN A 352 39.62 -13.76 11.41
CA GLN A 352 41.02 -14.09 11.18
C GLN A 352 41.68 -13.22 10.10
N SER A 353 41.03 -12.14 9.68
CA SER A 353 41.52 -11.27 8.60
C SER A 353 42.93 -10.74 8.88
N ALA A 354 43.18 -10.26 10.11
CA ALA A 354 44.47 -9.67 10.51
C ALA A 354 45.61 -10.69 10.67
N SER A 355 45.28 -11.97 10.89
CA SER A 355 46.25 -13.07 11.04
C SER A 355 46.43 -13.88 9.76
N SER A 356 45.67 -13.56 8.71
CA SER A 356 45.69 -14.24 7.43
C SER A 356 46.54 -13.52 6.40
N THR A 357 47.06 -14.28 5.44
CA THR A 357 47.80 -13.74 4.29
C THR A 357 47.37 -14.44 3.01
N LEU A 358 47.38 -13.70 1.90
CA LEU A 358 47.13 -14.23 0.57
C LEU A 358 48.38 -14.03 -0.29
N THR A 359 48.94 -15.13 -0.79
CA THR A 359 50.17 -15.10 -1.60
C THR A 359 50.01 -15.95 -2.85
N GLY A 360 50.55 -15.50 -3.98
CA GLY A 360 50.38 -16.19 -5.25
C GLY A 360 50.60 -15.27 -6.44
N ALA A 361 50.39 -15.80 -7.64
CA ALA A 361 50.50 -15.08 -8.90
C ALA A 361 49.68 -15.77 -9.99
N GLY A 362 49.25 -15.00 -10.99
CA GLY A 362 48.40 -15.52 -12.07
C GLY A 362 47.02 -15.89 -11.52
N ASP A 363 46.57 -17.12 -11.78
CA ASP A 363 45.24 -17.57 -11.43
C ASP A 363 45.19 -18.39 -10.14
N THR A 364 46.31 -18.56 -9.44
CA THR A 364 46.40 -19.43 -8.27
C THR A 364 47.04 -18.71 -7.09
N TYR A 365 46.31 -18.69 -5.99
CA TYR A 365 46.73 -18.10 -4.73
C TYR A 365 46.58 -19.10 -3.58
N THR A 366 47.40 -18.91 -2.55
CA THR A 366 47.29 -19.61 -1.28
C THR A 366 46.93 -18.61 -0.20
N LEU A 367 45.79 -18.83 0.45
CA LEU A 367 45.41 -18.16 1.68
C LEU A 367 45.98 -18.98 2.84
N SER A 368 46.82 -18.38 3.68
CA SER A 368 47.31 -18.98 4.93
C SER A 368 46.64 -18.31 6.12
N THR A 369 46.09 -19.10 7.03
CA THR A 369 45.37 -18.63 8.22
C THR A 369 45.65 -19.56 9.42
N PRO A 370 45.58 -19.09 10.68
CA PRO A 370 45.72 -19.97 11.83
C PRO A 370 44.60 -21.02 11.92
N VAL A 371 44.95 -22.21 12.39
CA VAL A 371 43.98 -23.27 12.75
C VAL A 371 42.97 -22.72 13.76
N ASN A 372 41.68 -22.89 13.46
CA ASN A 372 40.56 -22.49 14.29
C ASN A 372 39.58 -23.65 14.45
N PHE A 373 39.03 -23.81 15.65
CA PHE A 373 37.90 -24.71 15.88
C PHE A 373 36.62 -23.87 15.88
N GLY A 374 35.59 -24.33 15.18
CA GLY A 374 34.36 -23.55 14.94
C GLY A 374 34.47 -22.56 13.77
N PHE A 375 33.45 -21.69 13.64
CA PHE A 375 33.34 -20.77 12.51
C PHE A 375 34.38 -19.64 12.53
N MET A 376 34.83 -19.29 11.33
CA MET A 376 35.73 -18.16 11.09
C MET A 376 35.34 -17.37 9.85
N TYR A 377 35.84 -16.14 9.80
CA TYR A 377 35.72 -15.25 8.66
C TYR A 377 37.07 -14.61 8.36
N VAL A 378 37.43 -14.54 7.08
CA VAL A 378 38.62 -13.85 6.58
C VAL A 378 38.21 -12.92 5.46
N LYS A 379 38.62 -11.66 5.54
CA LYS A 379 38.51 -10.64 4.50
C LYS A 379 39.89 -10.07 4.18
N LEU A 380 40.37 -10.33 2.97
CA LEU A 380 41.68 -9.85 2.50
C LEU A 380 41.52 -9.04 1.22
N SER A 381 42.49 -8.18 0.92
CA SER A 381 42.52 -7.47 -0.36
C SER A 381 42.58 -8.45 -1.53
N ASP A 382 41.72 -8.25 -2.52
CA ASP A 382 41.75 -9.04 -3.76
C ASP A 382 42.93 -8.59 -4.64
N PRO A 383 43.90 -9.47 -4.93
CA PRO A 383 45.06 -9.15 -5.77
C PRO A 383 44.66 -8.86 -7.23
N ASN A 384 43.49 -9.33 -7.67
CA ASN A 384 42.98 -9.15 -9.03
C ASN A 384 42.14 -7.87 -9.19
N ARG A 385 41.83 -7.16 -8.10
CA ARG A 385 41.04 -5.90 -8.10
C ARG A 385 39.70 -6.05 -8.82
N GLY A 386 38.99 -7.15 -8.56
CA GLY A 386 37.67 -7.47 -9.10
C GLY A 386 37.65 -7.93 -10.55
N ARG A 387 38.81 -8.14 -11.19
CA ARG A 387 38.90 -8.49 -12.62
C ARG A 387 38.71 -9.98 -12.94
N LYS A 388 38.70 -10.82 -11.90
CA LYS A 388 38.57 -12.28 -12.01
C LYS A 388 37.46 -12.77 -11.09
N ILE A 389 36.94 -13.96 -11.37
CA ILE A 389 35.97 -14.66 -10.52
C ILE A 389 36.65 -15.81 -9.79
N ILE A 390 36.09 -16.21 -8.65
CA ILE A 390 36.54 -17.41 -7.92
C ILE A 390 35.96 -18.62 -8.63
N ARG A 391 36.83 -19.55 -9.04
CA ARG A 391 36.42 -20.84 -9.61
C ARG A 391 36.26 -21.91 -8.54
N GLU A 392 37.26 -22.01 -7.66
CA GLU A 392 37.31 -23.04 -6.64
C GLU A 392 38.16 -22.58 -5.47
N VAL A 393 37.73 -22.91 -4.26
CA VAL A 393 38.53 -22.80 -3.04
C VAL A 393 38.62 -24.18 -2.42
N THR A 394 39.85 -24.68 -2.25
CA THR A 394 40.12 -26.00 -1.68
C THR A 394 40.98 -25.86 -0.44
N ARG A 395 40.45 -26.27 0.72
CA ARG A 395 41.18 -26.31 1.99
C ARG A 395 42.27 -27.37 1.98
N SER A 396 43.32 -27.23 2.78
CA SER A 396 44.50 -28.08 2.73
C SER A 396 44.27 -29.57 3.04
N ASP A 397 43.12 -29.93 3.61
CA ASP A 397 42.65 -31.31 3.80
C ASP A 397 41.90 -31.90 2.58
N GLY A 398 41.71 -31.10 1.52
CA GLY A 398 41.00 -31.48 0.30
C GLY A 398 39.51 -31.14 0.30
N LYS A 399 38.98 -30.49 1.35
CA LYS A 399 37.60 -29.99 1.36
C LYS A 399 37.45 -28.87 0.33
N ILE A 400 36.54 -29.05 -0.63
CA ILE A 400 36.12 -27.97 -1.53
C ILE A 400 35.12 -27.12 -0.76
N ILE A 401 35.41 -25.82 -0.65
CA ILE A 401 34.52 -24.85 0.00
C ILE A 401 33.39 -24.50 -0.95
N ARG A 402 32.17 -24.44 -0.42
CA ARG A 402 30.99 -24.08 -1.19
C ARG A 402 31.09 -22.65 -1.71
N SER A 403 30.48 -22.38 -2.87
CA SER A 403 30.50 -21.08 -3.53
C SER A 403 29.88 -19.95 -2.69
N GLU A 404 28.91 -20.27 -1.84
CA GLU A 404 28.25 -19.32 -0.92
C GLU A 404 29.24 -18.81 0.15
N ASN A 405 30.23 -19.64 0.48
CA ASN A 405 31.16 -19.42 1.57
C ASN A 405 32.49 -18.77 1.13
N ALA A 406 32.68 -18.54 -0.17
CA ALA A 406 33.83 -17.82 -0.70
C ALA A 406 33.40 -16.85 -1.80
N TRP A 407 33.57 -15.55 -1.57
CA TRP A 407 33.05 -14.52 -2.48
C TRP A 407 34.01 -13.35 -2.64
N LEU A 408 33.76 -12.56 -3.68
CA LEU A 408 34.39 -11.27 -3.89
C LEU A 408 33.42 -10.16 -3.49
N SER A 409 33.96 -9.08 -2.93
CA SER A 409 33.20 -7.88 -2.57
C SER A 409 34.01 -6.62 -2.86
N LYS A 410 33.32 -5.48 -2.94
CA LYS A 410 33.96 -4.17 -3.08
C LYS A 410 33.29 -3.15 -2.15
N THR A 411 33.99 -2.10 -1.77
CA THR A 411 33.39 -0.94 -1.10
C THR A 411 34.23 0.30 -1.41
N ARG A 412 33.68 1.49 -1.23
CA ARG A 412 34.40 2.74 -1.45
C ARG A 412 35.16 3.18 -0.20
N ASP A 413 36.37 3.69 -0.41
CA ASP A 413 37.09 4.47 0.60
C ASP A 413 36.57 5.91 0.69
N GLU A 414 37.09 6.70 1.62
CA GLU A 414 36.73 8.12 1.82
C GLU A 414 37.01 9.01 0.60
N ASN A 415 37.85 8.56 -0.34
CA ASN A 415 38.18 9.26 -1.58
C ASN A 415 37.39 8.71 -2.78
N ASN A 416 36.35 7.90 -2.53
CA ASN A 416 35.54 7.21 -3.53
C ASN A 416 36.34 6.23 -4.42
N ASN A 417 37.49 5.71 -3.98
CA ASN A 417 38.16 4.63 -4.71
C ASN A 417 37.56 3.27 -4.33
N TRP A 418 37.36 2.42 -5.33
CA TRP A 418 36.98 1.03 -5.11
C TRP A 418 38.11 0.23 -4.43
N LEU A 419 37.80 -0.32 -3.26
CA LEU A 419 38.59 -1.33 -2.59
C LEU A 419 37.96 -2.70 -2.86
N TYR A 420 38.76 -3.67 -3.27
CA TYR A 420 38.30 -5.01 -3.63
C TYR A 420 38.79 -6.03 -2.62
N PHE A 421 37.93 -6.98 -2.27
CA PHE A 421 38.19 -7.97 -1.25
C PHE A 421 37.81 -9.36 -1.73
N ILE A 422 38.58 -10.33 -1.27
CA ILE A 422 38.19 -11.73 -1.22
C ILE A 422 37.83 -12.08 0.22
N SER A 423 36.72 -12.77 0.36
CA SER A 423 36.16 -13.18 1.63
C SER A 423 35.97 -14.70 1.67
N LEU A 424 36.23 -15.28 2.83
CA LEU A 424 36.07 -16.71 3.10
C LEU A 424 35.40 -16.90 4.46
N PHE A 425 34.36 -17.72 4.49
CA PHE A 425 33.70 -18.25 5.68
C PHE A 425 33.88 -19.76 5.70
N ASP A 426 34.33 -20.33 6.82
CA ASP A 426 34.46 -21.79 6.97
C ASP A 426 34.41 -22.18 8.46
N ALA A 427 34.34 -23.47 8.73
CA ALA A 427 34.43 -24.02 10.08
C ALA A 427 35.55 -25.06 10.18
N ASP A 428 36.14 -25.18 11.37
CA ASP A 428 37.18 -26.17 11.68
C ASP A 428 38.35 -26.11 10.69
N THR A 429 38.99 -24.94 10.65
CA THR A 429 40.01 -24.63 9.65
C THR A 429 41.29 -25.39 9.90
N THR A 430 42.00 -25.67 8.81
CA THR A 430 43.37 -26.15 8.85
C THR A 430 44.32 -24.94 8.85
N ASP A 431 45.38 -24.94 8.05
CA ASP A 431 46.37 -23.89 7.95
C ASP A 431 46.32 -23.09 6.64
N SER A 432 45.68 -23.62 5.60
CA SER A 432 45.72 -23.02 4.27
C SER A 432 44.61 -23.46 3.32
N TYR A 433 44.37 -22.61 2.32
CA TYR A 433 43.42 -22.82 1.22
C TYR A 433 44.10 -22.49 -0.11
N ALA A 434 43.92 -23.34 -1.10
CA ALA A 434 44.21 -23.04 -2.50
C ALA A 434 43.00 -22.36 -3.14
N ILE A 435 43.19 -21.15 -3.67
CA ILE A 435 42.17 -20.36 -4.34
C ILE A 435 42.54 -20.30 -5.81
N ILE A 436 41.66 -20.78 -6.66
CA ILE A 436 41.82 -20.73 -8.11
C ILE A 436 40.82 -19.73 -8.67
N PHE A 437 41.35 -18.73 -9.35
CA PHE A 437 40.58 -17.76 -10.10
C PHE A 437 40.40 -18.21 -11.55
N ASP A 438 39.38 -17.69 -12.21
CA ASP A 438 39.25 -17.73 -13.65
C ASP A 438 38.94 -16.33 -14.19
N ASP A 439 39.15 -16.14 -15.48
CA ASP A 439 38.60 -14.97 -16.14
C ASP A 439 37.07 -15.08 -16.15
N PRO A 440 36.33 -13.97 -15.92
CA PRO A 440 34.88 -13.98 -16.10
C PRO A 440 34.57 -14.53 -17.50
N SER A 441 33.63 -15.45 -17.62
CA SER A 441 33.34 -16.07 -18.93
C SER A 441 33.00 -14.96 -19.94
N ALA A 442 33.85 -14.77 -20.95
CA ALA A 442 33.71 -13.75 -22.00
C ALA A 442 32.63 -14.14 -23.03
N GLY A 443 31.46 -14.53 -22.54
CA GLY A 443 30.26 -14.57 -23.38
C GLY A 443 29.80 -13.14 -23.68
N PRO A 444 29.03 -12.94 -24.76
CA PRO A 444 28.35 -11.67 -25.00
C PRO A 444 27.47 -11.34 -23.78
N GLN A 445 27.52 -10.08 -23.34
CA GLN A 445 26.70 -9.55 -22.25
C GLN A 445 25.78 -8.49 -22.85
N PRO A 446 24.48 -8.47 -22.51
CA PRO A 446 23.59 -7.46 -23.06
C PRO A 446 24.02 -6.06 -22.60
N PRO A 447 23.70 -5.02 -23.38
CA PRO A 447 23.79 -3.64 -22.92
C PRO A 447 23.02 -3.43 -21.61
N VAL A 448 23.43 -2.47 -20.80
CA VAL A 448 22.76 -2.05 -19.58
C VAL A 448 22.11 -0.70 -19.82
N LEU A 449 20.78 -0.66 -19.76
CA LEU A 449 20.00 0.57 -19.85
C LEU A 449 19.98 1.29 -18.50
N GLN A 450 20.11 2.62 -18.53
CA GLN A 450 19.89 3.45 -17.35
C GLN A 450 18.47 3.22 -16.77
N PHE A 451 18.27 3.64 -15.53
CA PHE A 451 16.92 3.75 -14.97
C PHE A 451 16.08 4.78 -15.74
N ILE A 452 14.90 4.38 -16.20
CA ILE A 452 13.95 5.25 -16.90
C ILE A 452 12.69 5.31 -16.03
N PRO A 453 12.47 6.41 -15.27
CA PRO A 453 11.28 6.55 -14.43
C PRO A 453 10.04 6.81 -15.27
N ASP A 454 8.89 6.49 -14.68
CA ASP A 454 7.59 6.97 -15.15
C ASP A 454 7.53 8.51 -15.16
N ARG A 455 6.74 9.08 -16.06
CA ARG A 455 6.67 10.52 -16.31
C ARG A 455 5.24 10.98 -16.42
N THR A 456 4.89 12.05 -15.72
CA THR A 456 3.60 12.73 -15.89
C THR A 456 3.79 14.12 -16.48
N ARG A 457 2.99 14.49 -17.49
CA ARG A 457 2.96 15.83 -18.09
C ARG A 457 1.56 16.18 -18.56
N ASP A 458 1.26 17.47 -18.62
CA ASP A 458 0.03 17.95 -19.26
C ASP A 458 0.19 17.98 -20.78
N GLU A 459 -0.92 17.86 -21.50
CA GLU A 459 -0.97 18.14 -22.94
C GLU A 459 -0.41 19.53 -23.29
N LYS A 460 0.06 19.69 -24.53
CA LYS A 460 0.71 20.89 -25.08
C LYS A 460 2.04 21.25 -24.39
N GLN A 461 2.41 20.60 -23.29
CA GLN A 461 3.73 20.75 -22.67
C GLN A 461 4.73 19.76 -23.27
N GLN A 462 5.93 20.24 -23.57
CA GLN A 462 6.99 19.38 -24.10
C GLN A 462 7.52 18.42 -23.01
N LEU A 463 7.54 17.13 -23.32
CA LEU A 463 8.21 16.06 -22.59
C LEU A 463 9.44 15.60 -23.37
N GLY A 464 10.62 16.04 -22.92
CA GLY A 464 11.90 15.61 -23.49
C GLY A 464 12.82 15.02 -22.42
N PHE A 465 13.44 13.88 -22.71
CA PHE A 465 14.48 13.29 -21.85
C PHE A 465 15.47 12.42 -22.64
N ILE A 466 16.64 12.18 -22.04
CA ILE A 466 17.71 11.35 -22.61
C ILE A 466 17.59 9.95 -22.03
N VAL A 467 17.84 8.94 -22.87
CA VAL A 467 18.00 7.54 -22.50
C VAL A 467 19.42 7.12 -22.82
N GLU A 468 20.16 6.60 -21.85
CA GLU A 468 21.55 6.17 -21.97
C GLU A 468 21.69 4.67 -21.67
N ALA A 469 22.72 4.06 -22.25
CA ALA A 469 23.08 2.67 -22.01
C ALA A 469 24.57 2.48 -22.28
N SER A 470 25.16 1.56 -21.53
CA SER A 470 26.53 1.11 -21.75
C SER A 470 26.56 -0.38 -22.03
N ASP A 471 27.54 -0.83 -22.79
CA ASP A 471 27.72 -2.23 -23.07
C ASP A 471 28.94 -2.79 -22.31
N PRO A 472 28.77 -3.81 -21.46
CA PRO A 472 29.90 -4.40 -20.72
C PRO A 472 30.99 -4.98 -21.62
N ASN A 473 30.71 -5.27 -22.89
CA ASN A 473 31.71 -5.71 -23.87
C ASN A 473 32.41 -4.53 -24.59
N GLY A 474 32.07 -3.29 -24.26
CA GLY A 474 32.67 -2.06 -24.78
C GLY A 474 32.17 -1.66 -26.17
N THR A 475 31.07 -2.25 -26.65
CA THR A 475 30.41 -1.80 -27.87
C THR A 475 29.57 -0.53 -27.61
N VAL A 476 29.10 0.14 -28.68
CA VAL A 476 28.19 1.29 -28.54
C VAL A 476 26.77 0.78 -28.79
N PRO A 477 25.87 0.82 -27.78
CA PRO A 477 24.50 0.35 -27.97
C PRO A 477 23.73 1.17 -29.00
N VAL A 478 22.93 0.47 -29.79
CA VAL A 478 21.95 1.05 -30.73
C VAL A 478 20.57 1.03 -30.09
N PHE A 479 19.86 2.16 -30.19
CA PHE A 479 18.59 2.37 -29.50
C PHE A 479 17.37 2.22 -30.39
N SER A 480 16.29 1.73 -29.79
CA SER A 480 14.94 1.78 -30.35
C SER A 480 13.89 1.85 -29.22
N ALA A 481 12.69 2.32 -29.52
CA ALA A 481 11.59 2.36 -28.56
C ALA A 481 10.26 2.02 -29.25
N ALA A 482 9.39 1.29 -28.56
CA ALA A 482 8.05 0.94 -29.05
C ALA A 482 7.10 0.52 -27.90
N PRO A 483 5.76 0.69 -28.07
CA PRO A 483 5.14 1.58 -29.05
C PRO A 483 5.48 3.05 -28.72
N LEU A 484 5.57 3.90 -29.75
CA LEU A 484 5.68 5.35 -29.55
C LEU A 484 4.29 5.99 -29.67
N PRO A 485 3.92 6.91 -28.76
CA PRO A 485 2.73 7.73 -28.95
C PRO A 485 2.79 8.48 -30.29
N VAL A 486 1.63 8.74 -30.89
CA VAL A 486 1.57 9.50 -32.15
C VAL A 486 2.21 10.88 -31.93
N GLY A 487 3.17 11.24 -32.77
CA GLY A 487 3.90 12.51 -32.66
C GLY A 487 5.07 12.51 -31.67
N ALA A 488 5.30 11.41 -30.94
CA ALA A 488 6.52 11.21 -30.18
C ALA A 488 7.66 10.77 -31.12
N GLU A 489 8.85 11.32 -30.90
CA GLU A 489 10.07 10.94 -31.61
C GLU A 489 11.08 10.34 -30.64
N PHE A 490 11.72 9.25 -31.06
CA PHE A 490 12.86 8.67 -30.35
C PHE A 490 14.04 8.54 -31.30
N THR A 491 15.10 9.28 -30.99
CA THR A 491 16.27 9.43 -31.87
C THR A 491 17.53 8.91 -31.18
N ASP A 492 18.10 7.84 -31.72
CA ASP A 492 19.44 7.36 -31.36
C ASP A 492 20.51 8.35 -31.85
N LYS A 493 21.45 8.71 -30.98
CA LYS A 493 22.58 9.58 -31.33
C LYS A 493 23.83 8.81 -31.76
N GLY A 494 23.83 7.48 -31.59
CA GLY A 494 24.94 6.60 -31.98
C GLY A 494 26.19 6.75 -31.11
N ASP A 495 26.04 7.32 -29.92
CA ASP A 495 27.10 7.52 -28.93
C ASP A 495 26.83 6.83 -27.59
N GLY A 496 25.85 5.92 -27.54
CA GLY A 496 25.36 5.30 -26.31
C GLY A 496 24.21 6.07 -25.65
N SER A 497 23.73 7.14 -26.29
CA SER A 497 22.55 7.89 -25.86
C SER A 497 21.50 8.06 -26.96
N ALA A 498 20.25 8.22 -26.54
CA ALA A 498 19.11 8.55 -27.39
C ALA A 498 18.25 9.64 -26.73
N THR A 499 17.47 10.37 -27.52
CA THR A 499 16.51 11.37 -27.02
C THR A 499 15.09 10.96 -27.33
N PHE A 500 14.26 10.93 -26.28
CA PHE A 500 12.81 10.93 -26.40
C PHE A 500 12.34 12.38 -26.37
N ASP A 501 11.54 12.77 -27.37
CA ASP A 501 10.91 14.09 -27.45
C ASP A 501 9.46 13.91 -27.87
N TRP A 502 8.55 14.48 -27.08
CA TRP A 502 7.14 14.47 -27.39
C TRP A 502 6.49 15.73 -26.86
N THR A 503 5.74 16.42 -27.71
CA THR A 503 4.79 17.44 -27.27
C THR A 503 3.41 16.87 -27.54
N PRO A 504 2.77 16.21 -26.55
CA PRO A 504 1.42 15.69 -26.72
C PRO A 504 0.51 16.81 -27.19
N VAL A 505 -0.14 16.60 -28.33
CA VAL A 505 -1.18 17.53 -28.77
C VAL A 505 -2.44 17.29 -27.97
N MET A 506 -3.32 18.26 -28.03
CA MET A 506 -4.72 18.13 -27.63
C MET A 506 -5.31 16.91 -28.35
N GLY A 507 -5.52 15.84 -27.60
CA GLY A 507 -6.26 14.63 -27.98
C GLY A 507 -5.65 13.36 -27.37
N GLN A 508 -4.57 13.53 -26.59
CA GLN A 508 -3.59 12.51 -26.26
C GLN A 508 -3.42 12.32 -24.75
N ALA A 509 -4.33 12.81 -23.91
CA ALA A 509 -4.35 12.39 -22.51
C ALA A 509 -4.52 10.87 -22.40
N GLY A 510 -3.92 10.28 -21.37
CA GLY A 510 -3.92 8.85 -21.14
C GLY A 510 -2.56 8.31 -20.74
N THR A 511 -2.48 7.00 -20.65
CA THR A 511 -1.31 6.27 -20.14
C THR A 511 -0.63 5.52 -21.27
N TYR A 512 0.65 5.82 -21.49
CA TYR A 512 1.45 5.29 -22.60
C TYR A 512 2.64 4.49 -22.07
N PRO A 513 2.53 3.16 -22.00
CA PRO A 513 3.69 2.31 -21.71
C PRO A 513 4.62 2.31 -22.94
N VAL A 514 5.86 2.79 -22.75
CA VAL A 514 6.89 2.81 -23.79
C VAL A 514 8.02 1.88 -23.37
N THR A 515 8.35 0.89 -24.21
CA THR A 515 9.51 0.01 -24.01
C THR A 515 10.70 0.52 -24.80
N PHE A 516 11.76 0.89 -24.09
CA PHE A 516 13.06 1.27 -24.62
C PHE A 516 13.94 0.04 -24.75
N THR A 517 14.66 -0.09 -25.86
CA THR A 517 15.54 -1.21 -26.17
C THR A 517 16.93 -0.70 -26.56
N ALA A 518 17.97 -1.24 -25.93
CA ALA A 518 19.37 -1.08 -26.31
C ALA A 518 19.92 -2.40 -26.85
N SER A 519 20.67 -2.37 -27.95
CA SER A 519 21.28 -3.56 -28.57
C SER A 519 22.74 -3.32 -28.96
N ASP A 520 23.60 -4.29 -28.66
CA ASP A 520 24.99 -4.38 -29.14
C ASP A 520 25.11 -5.07 -30.52
N GLY A 521 23.97 -5.54 -31.07
CA GLY A 521 23.89 -6.32 -32.31
C GLY A 521 23.87 -7.84 -32.13
N GLU A 522 24.16 -8.35 -30.92
CA GLU A 522 24.10 -9.77 -30.55
C GLU A 522 23.00 -10.04 -29.52
N LEU A 523 22.95 -9.23 -28.47
CA LEU A 523 21.99 -9.23 -27.38
C LEU A 523 21.25 -7.89 -27.27
N LYS A 524 20.23 -7.87 -26.40
CA LYS A 524 19.38 -6.71 -26.15
C LYS A 524 19.01 -6.62 -24.69
N ALA A 525 18.89 -5.41 -24.19
CA ALA A 525 18.19 -5.11 -22.95
C ALA A 525 17.00 -4.21 -23.23
N THR A 526 15.95 -4.39 -22.43
CA THR A 526 14.70 -3.63 -22.55
C THR A 526 14.30 -3.08 -21.20
N ARG A 527 13.74 -1.87 -21.18
CA ARG A 527 13.13 -1.27 -20.00
C ARG A 527 11.86 -0.52 -20.41
N SER A 528 10.79 -0.67 -19.65
CA SER A 528 9.56 0.09 -19.87
C SER A 528 9.46 1.27 -18.90
N ALA A 529 8.85 2.35 -19.36
CA ALA A 529 8.37 3.43 -18.52
C ALA A 529 6.96 3.81 -18.94
N VAL A 530 6.14 4.21 -17.97
CA VAL A 530 4.79 4.68 -18.19
C VAL A 530 4.81 6.21 -18.28
N ILE A 531 4.35 6.73 -19.42
CA ILE A 531 4.15 8.15 -19.63
C ILE A 531 2.67 8.46 -19.45
N THR A 532 2.32 9.22 -18.44
CA THR A 532 0.95 9.68 -18.20
C THR A 532 0.80 11.11 -18.71
N ILE A 533 -0.06 11.28 -19.71
CA ILE A 533 -0.47 12.61 -20.16
C ILE A 533 -1.79 12.97 -19.51
N THR A 534 -1.80 14.09 -18.79
CA THR A 534 -3.00 14.69 -18.23
C THR A 534 -3.59 15.67 -19.25
N GLY A 535 -4.89 15.56 -19.51
CA GLY A 535 -5.60 16.53 -20.34
C GLY A 535 -5.52 17.90 -19.69
N SER A 536 -5.24 18.93 -20.48
CA SER A 536 -5.52 20.30 -20.03
C SER A 536 -7.00 20.58 -20.21
N ASP A 537 -7.59 21.28 -19.26
CA ASP A 537 -8.96 21.78 -19.30
C ASP A 537 -8.83 23.32 -19.23
N SER A 538 -8.72 23.94 -20.40
CA SER A 538 -8.29 25.34 -20.57
C SER A 538 -9.36 26.33 -20.12
N ASP A 539 -10.63 25.94 -20.19
CA ASP A 539 -11.83 26.65 -19.73
C ASP A 539 -12.34 26.15 -18.38
N SER A 540 -11.77 25.07 -17.85
CA SER A 540 -12.04 24.52 -16.51
C SER A 540 -13.49 24.06 -16.33
N ASP A 541 -14.08 23.48 -17.36
CA ASP A 541 -15.48 23.01 -17.36
C ASP A 541 -15.63 21.51 -17.05
N GLY A 542 -14.52 20.82 -16.83
CA GLY A 542 -14.49 19.41 -16.45
C GLY A 542 -14.35 18.45 -17.63
N MET A 543 -14.49 18.93 -18.87
CA MET A 543 -14.09 18.18 -20.05
C MET A 543 -12.68 18.59 -20.45
N PRO A 544 -11.80 17.64 -20.77
CA PRO A 544 -10.52 18.00 -21.32
C PRO A 544 -10.69 18.55 -22.73
N ASP A 545 -10.04 19.68 -22.99
CA ASP A 545 -9.75 20.28 -24.29
C ASP A 545 -9.70 19.28 -25.47
N TYR A 546 -8.95 18.21 -25.23
CA TYR A 546 -8.62 17.12 -26.13
C TYR A 546 -9.86 16.39 -26.66
N TRP A 547 -10.80 16.14 -25.76
CA TRP A 547 -12.03 15.42 -26.00
C TRP A 547 -13.01 16.33 -26.73
N GLU A 548 -13.12 17.59 -26.30
CA GLU A 548 -13.96 18.60 -26.96
C GLU A 548 -13.53 18.91 -28.39
N MET A 549 -12.23 19.05 -28.64
CA MET A 549 -11.72 19.29 -29.99
C MET A 549 -11.91 18.09 -30.91
N LYS A 550 -11.90 16.86 -30.37
CA LYS A 550 -12.14 15.64 -31.14
C LYS A 550 -13.59 15.60 -31.63
N TYR A 551 -14.54 15.93 -30.78
CA TYR A 551 -15.97 15.73 -31.06
C TYR A 551 -16.72 16.99 -31.52
N PHE A 552 -16.33 18.17 -31.04
CA PHE A 552 -17.01 19.44 -31.34
C PHE A 552 -16.16 20.39 -32.17
N SER A 553 -14.86 20.10 -32.34
CA SER A 553 -13.91 20.93 -33.09
C SER A 553 -13.75 22.37 -32.57
N ASN A 554 -14.15 22.63 -31.34
CA ASN A 554 -14.00 23.89 -30.60
C ASN A 554 -13.95 23.61 -29.08
N LEU A 555 -13.72 24.66 -28.29
CA LEU A 555 -13.68 24.67 -26.82
C LEU A 555 -14.85 25.49 -26.24
N ASP A 556 -15.96 25.57 -26.97
CA ASP A 556 -17.11 26.37 -26.54
C ASP A 556 -18.13 25.51 -25.78
N GLN A 557 -17.87 24.20 -25.64
CA GLN A 557 -18.81 23.22 -25.13
C GLN A 557 -18.57 23.02 -23.65
N ASP A 558 -19.47 23.54 -22.82
CA ASP A 558 -19.33 23.55 -21.36
C ASP A 558 -19.70 22.23 -20.67
N GLY A 559 -19.81 21.15 -21.44
CA GLY A 559 -20.12 19.80 -20.95
C GLY A 559 -21.56 19.54 -20.57
N THR A 560 -22.41 20.58 -20.55
CA THR A 560 -23.84 20.45 -20.20
C THR A 560 -24.74 20.11 -21.38
N GLY A 561 -24.19 20.13 -22.60
CA GLY A 561 -24.86 19.73 -23.84
C GLY A 561 -25.11 18.22 -23.91
N ASP A 562 -25.94 17.81 -24.86
CA ASP A 562 -26.19 16.42 -25.27
C ASP A 562 -26.10 16.43 -26.80
N PHE A 563 -24.89 16.27 -27.32
CA PHE A 563 -24.59 16.57 -28.72
C PHE A 563 -25.26 15.59 -29.69
N ASP A 564 -25.38 14.32 -29.33
CA ASP A 564 -26.02 13.30 -30.18
C ASP A 564 -27.54 13.13 -29.91
N GLY A 565 -28.02 13.65 -28.79
CA GLY A 565 -29.43 13.66 -28.38
C GLY A 565 -29.87 12.35 -27.72
N ASN A 566 -28.95 11.59 -27.14
CA ASN A 566 -29.22 10.30 -26.49
C ASN A 566 -29.66 10.45 -25.01
N GLY A 567 -29.62 11.67 -24.47
CA GLY A 567 -30.03 12.00 -23.11
C GLY A 567 -28.93 11.91 -22.04
N ILE A 568 -27.68 11.64 -22.45
CA ILE A 568 -26.46 11.71 -21.64
C ILE A 568 -25.76 13.03 -21.97
N SER A 569 -25.17 13.70 -20.98
CA SER A 569 -24.44 14.94 -21.24
C SER A 569 -23.08 14.67 -21.85
N ASP A 570 -22.55 15.62 -22.63
CA ASP A 570 -21.22 15.54 -23.24
C ASP A 570 -20.15 15.25 -22.16
N LEU A 571 -20.24 15.88 -20.97
CA LEU A 571 -19.34 15.60 -19.86
C LEU A 571 -19.50 14.18 -19.29
N ASP A 572 -20.73 13.70 -19.15
CA ASP A 572 -21.01 12.34 -18.66
C ASP A 572 -20.52 11.28 -19.68
N GLU A 573 -20.62 11.57 -20.98
CA GLU A 573 -20.05 10.73 -22.04
C GLU A 573 -18.52 10.73 -21.95
N TYR A 574 -17.86 11.87 -21.73
CA TYR A 574 -16.42 11.88 -21.47
C TYR A 574 -16.04 11.01 -20.26
N LEU A 575 -16.70 11.23 -19.13
CA LEU A 575 -16.37 10.57 -17.86
C LEU A 575 -16.67 9.06 -17.85
N SER A 576 -17.57 8.60 -18.73
CA SER A 576 -17.90 7.20 -18.96
C SER A 576 -17.15 6.57 -20.14
N GLY A 577 -16.35 7.34 -20.89
CA GLY A 577 -15.63 6.89 -22.07
C GLY A 577 -16.48 6.73 -23.34
N GLY A 578 -17.67 7.33 -23.37
CA GLY A 578 -18.61 7.36 -24.49
C GLY A 578 -18.15 8.23 -25.67
N ASP A 579 -18.82 8.03 -26.82
CA ASP A 579 -18.63 8.80 -28.05
C ASP A 579 -19.84 9.73 -28.26
N PRO A 580 -19.68 11.05 -28.08
CA PRO A 580 -20.76 12.03 -28.22
C PRO A 580 -21.16 12.27 -29.68
N SER A 581 -20.61 11.52 -30.65
CA SER A 581 -20.88 11.72 -32.09
C SER A 581 -21.87 10.73 -32.72
N GLY A 582 -22.40 9.74 -31.98
CA GLY A 582 -23.54 8.92 -32.42
C GLY A 582 -23.75 7.58 -31.68
N THR A 583 -24.93 6.98 -31.88
CA THR A 583 -25.38 5.75 -31.20
C THR A 583 -24.61 4.48 -31.63
N PRO A 584 -23.94 3.76 -30.73
CA PRO A 584 -23.22 2.51 -31.04
C PRO A 584 -24.11 1.47 -31.74
N GLY A 585 -23.62 0.88 -32.83
CA GLY A 585 -24.34 -0.15 -33.60
C GLY A 585 -25.47 0.35 -34.53
N ASP A 586 -25.75 1.65 -34.58
CA ASP A 586 -26.61 2.26 -35.61
C ASP A 586 -25.83 2.44 -36.93
N ILE A 587 -25.92 1.41 -37.78
CA ILE A 587 -25.17 1.34 -39.04
C ILE A 587 -25.80 2.23 -40.12
N ASN A 588 -27.08 2.54 -39.97
CA ASN A 588 -27.87 3.24 -40.97
C ASN A 588 -28.12 4.73 -40.63
N GLN A 589 -27.77 5.14 -39.42
CA GLN A 589 -27.86 6.49 -38.87
C GLN A 589 -29.29 7.03 -38.76
N ASP A 590 -30.27 6.16 -38.55
CA ASP A 590 -31.65 6.58 -38.31
C ASP A 590 -31.99 6.75 -36.82
N LYS A 591 -30.98 6.63 -35.95
CA LYS A 591 -31.01 6.74 -34.49
C LYS A 591 -31.65 5.53 -33.79
N TYR A 592 -31.88 4.43 -34.50
CA TYR A 592 -32.44 3.22 -33.93
C TYR A 592 -31.52 2.03 -34.23
N ILE A 593 -31.16 1.27 -33.19
CA ILE A 593 -30.49 -0.02 -33.37
C ILE A 593 -31.57 -1.06 -33.64
N ASP A 594 -31.80 -1.40 -34.91
CA ASP A 594 -32.82 -2.37 -35.29
C ASP A 594 -32.35 -3.46 -36.26
N VAL A 595 -33.26 -4.35 -36.67
CA VAL A 595 -32.92 -5.47 -37.57
C VAL A 595 -32.32 -4.97 -38.89
N SER A 596 -32.64 -3.75 -39.31
CA SER A 596 -32.14 -3.09 -40.51
C SER A 596 -30.62 -2.89 -40.43
N ASP A 597 -30.08 -2.58 -39.26
CA ASP A 597 -28.65 -2.43 -39.01
C ASP A 597 -27.91 -3.77 -39.10
N ALA A 598 -28.48 -4.83 -38.50
CA ALA A 598 -27.93 -6.18 -38.62
C ALA A 598 -27.91 -6.66 -40.07
N VAL A 599 -28.94 -6.32 -40.84
CA VAL A 599 -29.01 -6.62 -42.27
C VAL A 599 -27.95 -5.81 -43.04
N LEU A 600 -27.66 -4.58 -42.66
CA LEU A 600 -26.63 -3.75 -43.28
C LEU A 600 -25.22 -4.27 -42.98
N ALA A 601 -24.91 -4.61 -41.72
CA ALA A 601 -23.64 -5.26 -41.38
C ALA A 601 -23.45 -6.58 -42.12
N LEU A 602 -24.46 -7.45 -42.18
CA LEU A 602 -24.40 -8.71 -42.95
C LEU A 602 -24.18 -8.46 -44.46
N ARG A 603 -24.70 -7.37 -45.02
CA ARG A 603 -24.46 -6.99 -46.42
C ARG A 603 -23.03 -6.48 -46.64
N ILE A 604 -22.47 -5.75 -45.68
CA ILE A 604 -21.07 -5.31 -45.67
C ILE A 604 -20.14 -6.53 -45.62
N ILE A 605 -20.33 -7.44 -44.67
CA ILE A 605 -19.55 -8.68 -44.50
C ILE A 605 -19.64 -9.60 -45.73
N SER A 606 -20.80 -9.65 -46.39
CA SER A 606 -21.01 -10.48 -47.59
C SER A 606 -20.55 -9.84 -48.91
N GLY A 607 -20.01 -8.61 -48.86
CA GLY A 607 -19.46 -7.91 -50.03
C GLY A 607 -20.52 -7.48 -51.06
N VAL A 608 -21.80 -7.38 -50.67
CA VAL A 608 -22.90 -7.03 -51.57
C VAL A 608 -23.10 -5.51 -51.64
N SER A 609 -22.12 -4.82 -52.28
CA SER A 609 -22.10 -3.41 -52.73
C SER A 609 -22.29 -2.31 -51.66
N PRO A 610 -21.53 -1.19 -51.72
CA PRO A 610 -21.35 -0.29 -50.59
C PRO A 610 -22.57 0.60 -50.40
N VAL A 611 -23.08 0.65 -49.19
CA VAL A 611 -24.03 1.69 -48.76
C VAL A 611 -23.19 2.94 -48.56
N SER A 612 -23.53 4.03 -49.27
CA SER A 612 -22.77 5.29 -49.23
C SER A 612 -22.85 6.04 -47.90
N ASP A 613 -23.51 5.46 -46.91
CA ASP A 613 -23.99 6.16 -45.71
C ASP A 613 -23.53 5.48 -44.40
N ALA A 614 -22.72 4.40 -44.48
CA ALA A 614 -22.14 3.77 -43.28
C ALA A 614 -20.86 4.53 -42.88
N HIS A 615 -20.98 5.48 -41.94
CA HIS A 615 -19.81 6.00 -41.25
C HIS A 615 -19.29 4.93 -40.29
N GLN A 616 -18.05 4.50 -40.51
CA GLN A 616 -17.47 3.35 -39.82
C GLN A 616 -17.14 3.61 -38.35
N SER A 617 -17.13 4.85 -37.85
CA SER A 617 -16.62 5.14 -36.51
C SER A 617 -17.62 4.95 -35.37
N SER A 618 -18.90 5.30 -35.55
CA SER A 618 -19.92 5.15 -34.49
C SER A 618 -20.59 3.76 -34.52
N ALA A 619 -20.57 3.08 -35.66
CA ALA A 619 -21.16 1.76 -35.82
C ALA A 619 -20.20 0.61 -35.48
N ASP A 620 -18.91 0.91 -35.35
CA ASP A 620 -17.86 -0.02 -34.92
C ASP A 620 -17.90 -0.13 -33.38
N VAL A 621 -18.38 -1.27 -32.89
CA VAL A 621 -18.64 -1.45 -31.45
C VAL A 621 -17.47 -2.08 -30.71
N ASN A 622 -16.51 -2.65 -31.45
CA ASN A 622 -15.34 -3.32 -30.87
C ASN A 622 -14.03 -2.51 -31.08
N GLY A 623 -14.10 -1.40 -31.80
CA GLY A 623 -13.00 -0.45 -32.03
C GLY A 623 -11.94 -0.98 -33.00
N ASP A 624 -12.25 -1.97 -33.83
CA ASP A 624 -11.32 -2.58 -34.77
C ASP A 624 -11.22 -1.85 -36.13
N GLY A 625 -12.07 -0.86 -36.35
CA GLY A 625 -12.16 -0.02 -37.55
C GLY A 625 -12.93 -0.65 -38.71
N GLU A 626 -13.56 -1.81 -38.52
CA GLU A 626 -14.37 -2.52 -39.51
C GLU A 626 -15.82 -2.74 -39.03
N ILE A 627 -16.75 -2.97 -39.97
CA ILE A 627 -18.09 -3.46 -39.63
C ILE A 627 -18.11 -4.96 -39.89
N GLY A 628 -17.95 -5.72 -38.82
CA GLY A 628 -17.71 -7.15 -38.78
C GLY A 628 -18.83 -7.94 -38.12
N MET A 629 -18.52 -9.20 -37.78
CA MET A 629 -19.48 -10.10 -37.17
C MET A 629 -19.84 -9.66 -35.74
N ASP A 630 -18.94 -8.95 -35.07
CA ASP A 630 -19.15 -8.45 -33.72
C ASP A 630 -20.24 -7.36 -33.68
N GLU A 631 -20.31 -6.49 -34.70
CA GLU A 631 -21.38 -5.51 -34.89
C GLU A 631 -22.72 -6.20 -35.21
N VAL A 632 -22.70 -7.28 -36.01
CA VAL A 632 -23.90 -8.10 -36.25
C VAL A 632 -24.39 -8.72 -34.95
N ILE A 633 -23.48 -9.24 -34.13
CA ILE A 633 -23.78 -9.88 -32.86
C ILE A 633 -24.35 -8.82 -31.90
N TYR A 634 -23.71 -7.66 -31.77
CA TYR A 634 -24.16 -6.53 -30.98
C TYR A 634 -25.57 -6.09 -31.35
N VAL A 635 -25.82 -5.76 -32.63
CA VAL A 635 -27.15 -5.34 -33.09
C VAL A 635 -28.19 -6.43 -32.86
N LEU A 636 -27.88 -7.70 -33.15
CA LEU A 636 -28.82 -8.80 -32.91
C LEU A 636 -29.10 -9.02 -31.43
N GLN A 637 -28.13 -8.80 -30.55
CA GLN A 637 -28.34 -8.87 -29.11
C GLN A 637 -29.19 -7.70 -28.61
N VAL A 638 -28.97 -6.48 -29.11
CA VAL A 638 -29.80 -5.29 -28.80
C VAL A 638 -31.24 -5.53 -29.25
N VAL A 639 -31.44 -5.99 -30.49
CA VAL A 639 -32.75 -6.31 -31.08
C VAL A 639 -33.47 -7.46 -30.36
N SER A 640 -32.71 -8.45 -29.88
CA SER A 640 -33.28 -9.62 -29.18
C SER A 640 -33.49 -9.41 -27.68
N GLY A 641 -33.11 -8.24 -27.15
CA GLY A 641 -33.22 -7.91 -25.72
C GLY A 641 -32.24 -8.68 -24.83
N PHE A 642 -31.11 -9.12 -25.40
CA PHE A 642 -30.02 -9.83 -24.69
C PHE A 642 -28.74 -8.98 -24.53
N TYR A 643 -28.69 -7.79 -25.12
CA TYR A 643 -27.79 -6.72 -24.67
C TYR A 643 -28.56 -5.93 -23.62
N ASN A 644 -28.15 -6.03 -22.36
CA ASN A 644 -28.48 -4.99 -21.40
C ASN A 644 -27.42 -3.92 -21.62
N GLU A 645 -27.77 -2.82 -22.30
CA GLU A 645 -27.21 -1.53 -21.91
C GLU A 645 -27.34 -1.42 -20.39
N PRO A 646 -26.39 -0.80 -19.67
CA PRO A 646 -26.53 -0.59 -18.24
C PRO A 646 -27.81 0.21 -17.99
N VAL A 647 -28.91 -0.47 -17.71
CA VAL A 647 -30.20 0.18 -17.49
C VAL A 647 -30.05 0.90 -16.16
N PRO A 648 -30.04 2.24 -16.15
CA PRO A 648 -29.86 2.96 -14.90
C PRO A 648 -31.05 2.65 -14.02
N VAL A 649 -30.77 2.20 -12.79
CA VAL A 649 -31.82 2.01 -11.80
C VAL A 649 -31.99 3.33 -11.07
N GLU A 650 -33.15 3.96 -11.25
CA GLU A 650 -33.51 5.16 -10.48
C GLU A 650 -33.88 4.76 -9.05
N VAL A 651 -33.24 5.40 -8.08
CA VAL A 651 -33.48 5.20 -6.65
C VAL A 651 -33.76 6.54 -5.97
N GLY A 652 -34.57 6.53 -4.92
CA GLY A 652 -34.94 7.69 -4.13
C GLY A 652 -35.83 7.29 -2.95
N GLY A 653 -35.73 8.00 -1.83
CA GLY A 653 -36.53 7.75 -0.62
C GLY A 653 -35.91 6.74 0.35
N ASN A 654 -36.76 6.15 1.20
CA ASN A 654 -36.30 5.26 2.27
C ASN A 654 -36.05 3.83 1.77
N ILE A 655 -34.96 3.24 2.25
CA ILE A 655 -34.62 1.82 2.15
C ILE A 655 -34.97 1.20 3.50
N SER A 656 -36.13 0.52 3.55
CA SER A 656 -36.70 -0.04 4.79
C SER A 656 -36.55 -1.57 4.91
N GLU A 657 -35.80 -2.18 3.99
CA GLU A 657 -35.44 -3.60 4.00
C GLU A 657 -34.06 -3.78 3.36
N ASN A 658 -33.31 -4.82 3.76
CA ASN A 658 -31.96 -5.07 3.26
C ASN A 658 -31.96 -5.09 1.73
N THR A 659 -31.15 -4.22 1.14
CA THR A 659 -31.17 -3.93 -0.29
C THR A 659 -29.77 -4.04 -0.86
N THR A 660 -29.67 -4.66 -2.03
CA THR A 660 -28.42 -4.72 -2.80
C THR A 660 -28.56 -3.90 -4.06
N TRP A 661 -27.66 -2.95 -4.27
CA TRP A 661 -27.45 -2.30 -5.56
C TRP A 661 -26.46 -3.13 -6.36
N SER A 662 -26.98 -3.81 -7.39
CA SER A 662 -26.21 -4.69 -8.28
C SER A 662 -26.33 -4.29 -9.76
N ALA A 663 -26.85 -3.10 -10.04
CA ALA A 663 -26.89 -2.56 -11.40
C ALA A 663 -25.61 -1.76 -11.64
N ASP A 664 -25.13 -1.76 -12.88
CA ASP A 664 -23.90 -1.06 -13.25
C ASP A 664 -24.02 0.46 -12.99
N ILE A 665 -25.21 1.04 -13.21
CA ILE A 665 -25.51 2.46 -12.97
C ILE A 665 -26.73 2.61 -12.05
N ILE A 666 -26.56 3.39 -10.98
CA ILE A 666 -27.62 3.81 -10.05
C ILE A 666 -27.81 5.33 -10.18
N LYS A 667 -29.01 5.77 -10.54
CA LYS A 667 -29.37 7.20 -10.60
C LYS A 667 -30.14 7.61 -9.35
N VAL A 668 -29.53 8.41 -8.49
CA VAL A 668 -30.18 8.90 -7.27
C VAL A 668 -31.01 10.15 -7.61
N THR A 669 -32.33 10.01 -7.61
CA THR A 669 -33.29 11.04 -8.03
C THR A 669 -33.93 11.81 -6.86
N GLY A 670 -33.54 11.49 -5.64
CA GLY A 670 -33.98 12.12 -4.41
C GLY A 670 -33.12 11.65 -3.24
N ASP A 671 -33.23 12.29 -2.09
CA ASP A 671 -32.52 11.84 -0.88
C ASP A 671 -32.79 10.37 -0.60
N ILE A 672 -31.74 9.64 -0.24
CA ILE A 672 -31.82 8.26 0.21
C ILE A 672 -31.70 8.24 1.73
N THR A 673 -32.54 7.46 2.39
CA THR A 673 -32.37 7.15 3.82
C THR A 673 -32.33 5.64 3.97
N VAL A 674 -31.20 5.10 4.39
CA VAL A 674 -31.11 3.72 4.87
C VAL A 674 -31.68 3.72 6.29
N ASP A 675 -32.81 3.05 6.51
CA ASP A 675 -33.42 2.96 7.84
C ASP A 675 -32.49 2.22 8.82
N ASP A 676 -32.71 2.44 10.10
CA ASP A 676 -32.00 1.76 11.20
C ASP A 676 -32.14 0.22 11.09
N ASP A 677 -31.11 -0.53 11.48
CA ASP A 677 -31.00 -2.00 11.31
C ASP A 677 -31.03 -2.51 9.85
N ILE A 678 -31.07 -1.62 8.85
CA ILE A 678 -31.14 -2.00 7.43
C ILE A 678 -29.78 -1.90 6.78
N THR A 679 -29.41 -2.94 6.05
CA THR A 679 -28.18 -2.97 5.25
C THR A 679 -28.44 -2.55 3.81
N LEU A 680 -27.74 -1.52 3.34
CA LEU A 680 -27.52 -1.26 1.92
C LEU A 680 -26.16 -1.84 1.50
N THR A 681 -26.17 -2.83 0.61
CA THR A 681 -24.95 -3.38 0.00
C THR A 681 -24.79 -2.86 -1.43
N VAL A 682 -23.62 -2.36 -1.79
CA VAL A 682 -23.28 -1.90 -3.14
C VAL A 682 -22.26 -2.85 -3.76
N SER A 683 -22.56 -3.37 -4.95
CA SER A 683 -21.69 -4.33 -5.64
C SER A 683 -20.45 -3.64 -6.24
N PRO A 684 -19.30 -4.34 -6.37
CA PRO A 684 -18.11 -3.81 -7.06
C PRO A 684 -18.45 -3.22 -8.44
N GLY A 685 -17.72 -2.18 -8.85
CA GLY A 685 -17.89 -1.52 -10.15
C GLY A 685 -19.14 -0.65 -10.31
N THR A 686 -20.03 -0.58 -9.31
CA THR A 686 -21.25 0.23 -9.38
C THR A 686 -20.95 1.73 -9.52
N TYR A 687 -21.57 2.38 -10.51
CA TYR A 687 -21.53 3.83 -10.73
C TYR A 687 -22.80 4.51 -10.18
N ILE A 688 -22.65 5.27 -9.10
CA ILE A 688 -23.75 5.92 -8.39
C ILE A 688 -23.73 7.42 -8.71
N GLU A 689 -24.70 7.86 -9.49
CA GLU A 689 -24.82 9.21 -10.01
C GLU A 689 -26.02 9.94 -9.39
N PHE A 690 -25.73 10.92 -8.54
CA PHE A 690 -26.73 11.79 -7.93
C PHE A 690 -27.22 12.81 -8.95
N GLN A 691 -28.51 12.74 -9.29
CA GLN A 691 -29.15 13.55 -10.34
C GLN A 691 -29.41 15.01 -9.94
N GLY A 692 -29.02 15.40 -8.73
CA GLY A 692 -29.14 16.73 -8.16
C GLY A 692 -28.48 16.76 -6.77
N HIS A 693 -28.69 17.84 -6.03
CA HIS A 693 -28.14 18.03 -4.68
C HIS A 693 -28.81 17.15 -3.59
N TYR A 694 -28.72 15.83 -3.74
CA TYR A 694 -29.29 14.85 -2.82
C TYR A 694 -28.22 14.24 -1.91
N LYS A 695 -28.64 13.79 -0.72
CA LYS A 695 -27.79 13.08 0.25
C LYS A 695 -28.14 11.60 0.35
N LEU A 696 -27.14 10.81 0.73
CA LEU A 696 -27.31 9.45 1.24
C LEU A 696 -27.21 9.48 2.77
N ASN A 697 -28.36 9.46 3.44
CA ASN A 697 -28.44 9.35 4.90
C ASN A 697 -28.37 7.87 5.29
N VAL A 698 -27.37 7.50 6.06
CA VAL A 698 -27.16 6.13 6.52
C VAL A 698 -27.51 6.09 8.00
N ARG A 699 -28.65 5.47 8.34
CA ARG A 699 -29.05 5.19 9.72
C ARG A 699 -28.73 3.75 10.14
N GLY A 700 -28.90 2.81 9.21
CA GLY A 700 -28.43 1.44 9.39
C GLY A 700 -26.99 1.24 8.89
N THR A 701 -26.75 0.15 8.17
CA THR A 701 -25.44 -0.25 7.64
C THR A 701 -25.27 0.09 6.14
N LEU A 702 -24.14 0.68 5.76
CA LEU A 702 -23.67 0.75 4.37
C LEU A 702 -22.45 -0.16 4.16
N ILE A 703 -22.56 -1.14 3.27
CA ILE A 703 -21.44 -1.98 2.80
C ILE A 703 -21.17 -1.64 1.33
N ALA A 704 -20.10 -0.90 1.07
CA ALA A 704 -19.62 -0.63 -0.27
C ALA A 704 -18.19 -1.14 -0.43
N GLU A 705 -18.06 -2.39 -0.88
CA GLU A 705 -16.80 -3.09 -1.07
C GLU A 705 -16.49 -3.23 -2.56
N GLY A 706 -15.67 -2.34 -3.11
CA GLY A 706 -15.10 -2.47 -4.44
C GLY A 706 -13.85 -3.35 -4.49
N THR A 707 -13.22 -3.40 -5.65
CA THR A 707 -11.88 -4.00 -5.85
C THR A 707 -10.93 -2.96 -6.47
N PRO A 708 -9.60 -3.21 -6.52
CA PRO A 708 -8.68 -2.31 -7.21
C PRO A 708 -9.06 -2.05 -8.68
N GLU A 709 -9.60 -3.07 -9.36
CA GLU A 709 -10.01 -3.02 -10.77
C GLU A 709 -11.44 -2.48 -10.95
N GLU A 710 -12.35 -2.76 -10.01
CA GLU A 710 -13.78 -2.43 -10.08
C GLU A 710 -14.18 -1.58 -8.86
N ARG A 711 -13.66 -0.35 -8.82
CA ARG A 711 -13.97 0.62 -7.77
C ARG A 711 -15.42 1.10 -7.86
N ILE A 712 -16.11 1.16 -6.72
CA ILE A 712 -17.45 1.76 -6.64
C ILE A 712 -17.30 3.29 -6.72
N THR A 713 -18.11 3.97 -7.53
CA THR A 713 -18.01 5.44 -7.70
C THR A 713 -19.26 6.14 -7.20
N PHE A 714 -19.11 7.11 -6.30
CA PHE A 714 -20.15 8.04 -5.86
C PHE A 714 -19.87 9.43 -6.42
N THR A 715 -20.81 9.98 -7.18
CA THR A 715 -20.60 11.24 -7.90
C THR A 715 -21.89 12.01 -8.20
N ALA A 716 -21.78 13.29 -8.56
CA ALA A 716 -22.90 14.09 -9.02
C ALA A 716 -22.95 14.10 -10.55
N LYS A 717 -24.17 14.14 -11.10
CA LYS A 717 -24.42 14.40 -12.51
C LYS A 717 -23.87 15.77 -12.94
N ASP A 718 -24.09 16.79 -12.12
CA ASP A 718 -23.50 18.11 -12.31
C ASP A 718 -22.43 18.34 -11.22
N PRO A 719 -21.14 18.25 -11.56
CA PRO A 719 -20.06 18.50 -10.61
C PRO A 719 -20.03 19.91 -10.01
N SER A 720 -20.63 20.89 -10.70
CA SER A 720 -20.70 22.28 -10.24
C SER A 720 -21.81 22.49 -9.19
N GLU A 721 -22.93 21.77 -9.33
CA GLU A 721 -23.96 21.65 -8.30
C GLU A 721 -23.44 20.78 -7.15
N GLY A 722 -22.80 19.66 -7.49
CA GLY A 722 -22.34 18.62 -6.59
C GLY A 722 -23.49 17.92 -5.86
N TRP A 723 -23.19 16.78 -5.24
CA TRP A 723 -24.13 16.01 -4.41
C TRP A 723 -23.86 16.27 -2.94
N HIS A 724 -24.85 16.07 -2.08
CA HIS A 724 -24.72 16.49 -0.67
C HIS A 724 -23.90 15.49 0.18
N GLY A 725 -23.24 14.50 -0.40
CA GLY A 725 -22.39 13.57 0.33
C GLY A 725 -23.13 12.44 1.07
N ILE A 726 -22.36 11.54 1.68
CA ILE A 726 -22.83 10.48 2.57
C ILE A 726 -22.88 11.01 4.00
N ARG A 727 -23.98 10.77 4.69
CA ARG A 727 -24.30 11.30 6.01
C ARG A 727 -24.50 10.16 7.00
N PHE A 728 -23.52 9.97 7.88
CA PHE A 728 -23.60 9.13 9.05
C PHE A 728 -23.88 10.03 10.25
N ASP A 729 -25.15 10.22 10.58
CA ASP A 729 -25.56 11.28 11.50
C ASP A 729 -26.49 10.76 12.60
N ASN A 730 -25.90 10.43 13.75
CA ASN A 730 -26.60 9.92 14.91
C ASN A 730 -26.81 11.01 15.99
N ASN A 731 -27.39 12.15 15.63
CA ASN A 731 -27.64 13.25 16.57
C ASN A 731 -28.99 13.15 17.30
N ASP A 732 -29.98 12.53 16.68
CA ASP A 732 -31.28 12.27 17.31
C ASP A 732 -31.26 11.02 18.22
N ARG A 733 -30.14 10.29 18.25
CA ARG A 733 -29.93 9.03 19.01
C ARG A 733 -30.94 7.96 18.63
N THR A 734 -31.42 7.97 17.39
CA THR A 734 -32.32 6.92 16.92
C THR A 734 -31.58 5.69 16.43
N MET A 735 -30.26 5.77 16.22
CA MET A 735 -29.39 4.60 15.98
C MET A 735 -28.76 4.22 17.32
N ASP A 736 -29.16 3.11 17.91
CA ASP A 736 -28.72 2.70 19.26
C ASP A 736 -27.41 1.92 19.25
N ASP A 737 -26.94 1.41 18.10
CA ASP A 737 -25.75 0.56 18.01
C ASP A 737 -24.60 1.08 17.12
N ASN A 738 -24.78 2.19 16.40
CA ASN A 738 -23.81 2.68 15.39
C ASN A 738 -23.40 1.57 14.41
N ASP A 739 -24.40 0.92 13.81
CA ASP A 739 -24.31 -0.04 12.70
C ASP A 739 -23.03 0.11 11.84
N PRO A 740 -22.03 -0.79 12.01
CA PRO A 740 -20.74 -0.65 11.36
C PRO A 740 -20.86 -0.56 9.85
N SER A 741 -20.26 0.47 9.25
CA SER A 741 -20.33 0.73 7.82
C SER A 741 -18.95 0.76 7.19
N GLU A 742 -18.85 0.25 5.97
CA GLU A 742 -17.58 0.04 5.27
C GLU A 742 -17.60 0.67 3.88
N LEU A 743 -16.57 1.46 3.60
CA LEU A 743 -16.24 1.99 2.28
C LEU A 743 -14.85 1.47 1.91
N ILE A 744 -14.78 0.50 1.01
CA ILE A 744 -13.53 -0.13 0.57
C ILE A 744 -13.40 -0.02 -0.94
N TYR A 745 -12.24 0.44 -1.45
CA TYR A 745 -12.01 0.66 -2.89
C TYR A 745 -13.08 1.53 -3.57
N CYS A 746 -13.52 2.60 -2.90
CA CYS A 746 -14.50 3.54 -3.43
C CYS A 746 -13.84 4.82 -3.99
N ASN A 747 -14.49 5.45 -4.97
CA ASN A 747 -14.20 6.79 -5.48
C ASN A 747 -15.33 7.73 -5.06
N LEU A 748 -15.05 8.67 -4.17
CA LEU A 748 -16.01 9.67 -3.72
C LEU A 748 -15.61 11.05 -4.24
N ARG A 749 -16.37 11.58 -5.19
CA ARG A 749 -16.02 12.80 -5.90
C ARG A 749 -17.18 13.75 -6.15
N TYR A 750 -16.88 15.04 -6.20
CA TYR A 750 -17.85 16.12 -6.45
C TYR A 750 -18.98 16.22 -5.42
N GLY A 751 -18.72 15.77 -4.20
CA GLY A 751 -19.56 16.07 -3.06
C GLY A 751 -19.44 17.56 -2.70
N ASN A 752 -20.55 18.24 -2.50
CA ASN A 752 -20.64 19.67 -2.21
C ASN A 752 -21.57 19.86 -1.00
N ALA A 753 -21.02 19.96 0.21
CA ALA A 753 -21.82 20.20 1.40
C ALA A 753 -22.14 21.70 1.51
N THR A 754 -23.41 22.08 1.34
CA THR A 754 -23.86 23.48 1.47
C THR A 754 -25.03 23.61 2.44
N ASP A 755 -25.08 24.72 3.19
CA ASP A 755 -26.26 25.04 4.01
C ASP A 755 -27.39 25.46 3.05
N GLY A 756 -28.31 24.53 2.80
CA GLY A 756 -29.50 24.73 1.99
C GLY A 756 -30.56 25.58 2.68
N ASN A 757 -30.20 26.70 3.34
CA ASN A 757 -31.12 27.56 4.08
C ASN A 757 -32.03 26.81 5.08
N ASP A 758 -31.66 25.62 5.55
CA ASP A 758 -32.48 24.84 6.47
C ASP A 758 -32.04 25.17 7.90
N GLU A 759 -32.78 26.05 8.56
CA GLU A 759 -32.51 26.51 9.93
C GLU A 759 -32.58 25.38 10.98
N THR A 760 -32.78 24.12 10.59
CA THR A 760 -33.01 22.98 11.47
C THR A 760 -31.81 22.03 11.67
N ASP A 761 -30.84 21.95 10.74
CA ASP A 761 -29.57 21.22 10.97
C ASP A 761 -28.34 22.11 10.68
N VAL A 762 -27.75 22.60 11.77
CA VAL A 762 -26.60 23.53 11.76
C VAL A 762 -25.29 22.89 11.27
N HIS A 763 -25.31 21.64 10.81
CA HIS A 763 -24.13 20.88 10.38
C HIS A 763 -24.15 20.34 8.94
N ASP A 764 -25.18 20.63 8.15
CA ASP A 764 -25.32 20.13 6.77
C ASP A 764 -24.28 20.70 5.76
N ASP A 765 -23.54 21.73 6.17
CA ASP A 765 -22.49 22.43 5.40
C ASP A 765 -21.06 21.88 5.59
N ARG A 766 -20.93 20.67 6.17
CA ARG A 766 -19.66 20.02 6.52
C ARG A 766 -19.52 18.65 5.86
N GLY A 767 -18.29 18.24 5.57
CA GLY A 767 -18.02 16.91 5.01
C GLY A 767 -18.48 16.80 3.55
N GLY A 768 -17.71 17.30 2.58
CA GLY A 768 -18.15 17.33 1.18
C GLY A 768 -18.53 15.94 0.65
N ALA A 769 -17.68 14.94 0.87
CA ALA A 769 -17.99 13.55 0.55
C ALA A 769 -18.61 12.79 1.72
N ILE A 770 -18.03 12.93 2.92
CA ILE A 770 -18.42 12.14 4.10
C ILE A 770 -18.57 13.07 5.30
N PHE A 771 -19.72 12.96 5.97
CA PHE A 771 -19.96 13.59 7.27
C PHE A 771 -20.33 12.50 8.28
N ALA A 772 -19.57 12.42 9.38
CA ALA A 772 -19.80 11.53 10.50
C ALA A 772 -20.01 12.34 11.78
N ARG A 773 -21.19 12.18 12.40
CA ARG A 773 -21.57 12.83 13.67
C ARG A 773 -22.10 11.78 14.65
N ASN A 774 -21.45 11.68 15.82
CA ASN A 774 -21.69 10.63 16.82
C ASN A 774 -21.61 9.18 16.28
N PHE A 775 -20.87 8.96 15.18
CA PHE A 775 -20.78 7.69 14.48
C PHE A 775 -19.31 7.26 14.32
N SER A 776 -18.86 6.30 15.13
CA SER A 776 -17.46 5.82 15.09
C SER A 776 -17.27 4.51 14.34
N GLY A 777 -18.36 3.79 14.01
CA GLY A 777 -18.33 2.49 13.33
C GLY A 777 -18.02 2.56 11.82
N LEU A 778 -17.37 3.63 11.34
CA LEU A 778 -17.06 3.80 9.92
C LEU A 778 -15.62 3.35 9.62
N LEU A 779 -15.46 2.36 8.75
CA LEU A 779 -14.21 1.98 8.12
C LEU A 779 -14.13 2.55 6.70
N VAL A 780 -13.06 3.30 6.40
CA VAL A 780 -12.75 3.79 5.07
C VAL A 780 -11.38 3.28 4.66
N SER A 781 -11.32 2.43 3.63
CA SER A 781 -10.09 1.73 3.23
C SER A 781 -9.86 1.80 1.72
N ASN A 782 -8.61 2.05 1.29
CA ASN A 782 -8.22 2.03 -0.13
C ASN A 782 -9.07 2.95 -1.06
N CYS A 783 -9.72 3.97 -0.50
CA CYS A 783 -10.61 4.88 -1.22
C CYS A 783 -9.88 6.09 -1.78
N ILE A 784 -10.44 6.67 -2.84
CA ILE A 784 -10.04 7.97 -3.38
C ILE A 784 -11.16 8.98 -3.08
N ILE A 785 -10.86 9.97 -2.24
CA ILE A 785 -11.78 11.03 -1.83
C ILE A 785 -11.25 12.32 -2.44
N SER A 786 -11.86 12.77 -3.53
CA SER A 786 -11.31 13.89 -4.29
C SER A 786 -12.31 14.85 -4.93
N ASN A 787 -11.88 16.09 -5.14
CA ASN A 787 -12.70 17.15 -5.74
C ASN A 787 -14.02 17.41 -4.98
N ASN A 788 -14.00 17.24 -3.66
CA ASN A 788 -15.14 17.55 -2.81
C ASN A 788 -15.00 18.92 -2.16
N ARG A 789 -16.14 19.55 -1.86
CA ARG A 789 -16.24 20.89 -1.30
C ARG A 789 -17.16 20.90 -0.09
N ALA A 790 -16.76 21.66 0.94
CA ALA A 790 -17.65 22.00 2.05
C ALA A 790 -17.73 23.51 2.22
N ALA A 791 -18.95 24.03 2.40
CA ALA A 791 -19.18 25.45 2.63
C ALA A 791 -18.62 25.91 3.99
N TYR A 792 -18.35 24.99 4.93
CA TYR A 792 -17.73 25.30 6.22
C TYR A 792 -16.44 24.51 6.49
N THR A 793 -16.52 23.22 6.86
CA THR A 793 -15.34 22.44 7.29
C THR A 793 -15.32 21.01 6.74
N GLY A 794 -14.14 20.44 6.57
CA GLY A 794 -13.98 19.05 6.14
C GLY A 794 -14.37 18.88 4.67
N GLY A 795 -13.58 19.46 3.76
CA GLY A 795 -13.91 19.49 2.33
C GLY A 795 -14.08 18.09 1.74
N GLY A 796 -13.26 17.12 2.17
CA GLY A 796 -13.49 15.69 1.92
C GLY A 796 -14.34 15.07 3.03
N ILE A 797 -13.77 15.04 4.24
CA ILE A 797 -14.33 14.30 5.39
C ILE A 797 -14.50 15.24 6.59
N CYS A 798 -15.61 15.14 7.30
CA CYS A 798 -15.81 15.81 8.59
C CYS A 798 -16.24 14.82 9.66
N CYS A 799 -15.49 14.77 10.76
CA CYS A 799 -15.75 13.94 11.95
C CYS A 799 -16.14 14.83 13.14
N PHE A 800 -17.30 14.56 13.74
CA PHE A 800 -17.85 15.35 14.84
C PHE A 800 -18.30 14.42 15.98
N TYR A 801 -17.57 14.40 17.09
CA TYR A 801 -17.73 13.38 18.14
C TYR A 801 -17.69 11.94 17.57
N SER A 802 -16.77 11.68 16.64
CA SER A 802 -16.70 10.43 15.87
C SER A 802 -15.26 10.01 15.64
N SER A 803 -14.95 8.73 15.82
CA SER A 803 -13.58 8.20 15.71
C SER A 803 -13.49 7.09 14.65
N PRO A 804 -13.75 7.40 13.37
CA PRO A 804 -13.66 6.41 12.29
C PRO A 804 -12.22 5.92 12.07
N VAL A 805 -12.09 4.76 11.42
CA VAL A 805 -10.81 4.19 10.99
C VAL A 805 -10.62 4.47 9.49
N LEU A 806 -9.54 5.16 9.15
CA LEU A 806 -9.15 5.48 7.78
C LEU A 806 -7.81 4.82 7.46
N THR A 807 -7.77 3.90 6.50
CA THR A 807 -6.53 3.25 6.08
C THR A 807 -6.29 3.30 4.56
N ASP A 808 -5.06 3.56 4.14
CA ASP A 808 -4.64 3.43 2.73
C ASP A 808 -5.45 4.29 1.73
N ASN A 809 -6.02 5.41 2.19
CA ASN A 809 -6.83 6.28 1.34
C ASN A 809 -6.02 7.40 0.69
N VAL A 810 -6.50 7.90 -0.45
CA VAL A 810 -6.04 9.15 -1.06
C VAL A 810 -7.10 10.22 -0.85
N ILE A 811 -6.80 11.23 -0.02
CA ILE A 811 -7.64 12.40 0.23
C ILE A 811 -7.01 13.58 -0.48
N ALA A 812 -7.52 13.96 -1.66
CA ALA A 812 -6.86 14.96 -2.49
C ALA A 812 -7.78 15.93 -3.23
N ASN A 813 -7.29 17.15 -3.50
CA ASN A 813 -8.04 18.18 -4.24
C ASN A 813 -9.39 18.57 -3.60
N ASN A 814 -9.53 18.40 -2.28
CA ASN A 814 -10.74 18.80 -1.57
C ASN A 814 -10.60 20.23 -1.02
N SER A 815 -11.73 20.93 -0.87
CA SER A 815 -11.74 22.32 -0.44
C SER A 815 -12.78 22.62 0.65
N ALA A 816 -12.40 23.44 1.63
CA ALA A 816 -13.30 23.92 2.67
C ALA A 816 -13.18 25.45 2.82
N SER A 817 -14.29 26.13 3.12
CA SER A 817 -14.22 27.59 3.35
C SER A 817 -13.45 27.94 4.63
N ASP A 818 -13.49 27.12 5.69
CA ASP A 818 -12.92 27.46 7.00
C ASP A 818 -11.74 26.53 7.37
N TYR A 819 -12.01 25.30 7.84
CA TYR A 819 -11.01 24.37 8.36
C TYR A 819 -11.02 23.01 7.67
N GLY A 820 -9.84 22.39 7.52
CA GLY A 820 -9.74 20.99 7.13
C GLY A 820 -10.17 20.75 5.68
N GLY A 821 -9.38 21.23 4.72
CA GLY A 821 -9.72 21.08 3.29
C GLY A 821 -9.88 19.62 2.89
N GLY A 822 -8.99 18.74 3.38
CA GLY A 822 -9.12 17.30 3.24
C GLY A 822 -10.02 16.71 4.34
N MET A 823 -9.66 16.94 5.61
CA MET A 823 -10.39 16.41 6.75
C MET A 823 -10.47 17.40 7.92
N TYR A 824 -11.63 17.45 8.57
CA TYR A 824 -11.82 18.18 9.83
C TYR A 824 -12.27 17.25 10.96
N CYS A 825 -11.64 17.37 12.13
CA CYS A 825 -11.95 16.60 13.32
C CYS A 825 -12.38 17.54 14.45
N PHE A 826 -13.54 17.30 15.05
CA PHE A 826 -13.99 18.05 16.23
C PHE A 826 -14.42 17.09 17.33
N HIS A 827 -13.77 17.18 18.49
CA HIS A 827 -13.97 16.25 19.61
C HIS A 827 -13.94 14.77 19.18
N SER A 828 -13.04 14.47 18.27
CA SER A 828 -12.97 13.23 17.51
C SER A 828 -11.54 12.69 17.57
N SER A 829 -11.38 11.37 17.59
CA SER A 829 -10.07 10.71 17.61
C SER A 829 -9.99 9.65 16.50
N PRO A 830 -10.12 10.03 15.21
CA PRO A 830 -10.04 9.07 14.12
C PRO A 830 -8.64 8.46 14.03
N THR A 831 -8.59 7.17 13.69
CA THR A 831 -7.33 6.46 13.44
C THR A 831 -6.98 6.58 11.97
N LEU A 832 -5.83 7.16 11.65
CA LEU A 832 -5.35 7.33 10.29
C LEU A 832 -4.07 6.53 10.08
N THR A 833 -4.14 5.50 9.24
CA THR A 833 -3.01 4.64 8.88
C THR A 833 -2.76 4.74 7.38
N ASN A 834 -1.53 4.96 6.92
CA ASN A 834 -1.16 4.93 5.49
C ASN A 834 -1.99 5.83 4.53
N ASN A 835 -2.59 6.91 5.00
CA ASN A 835 -3.37 7.80 4.12
C ASN A 835 -2.47 8.84 3.44
N THR A 836 -2.70 9.07 2.15
CA THR A 836 -2.11 10.18 1.40
C THR A 836 -3.05 11.39 1.44
N VAL A 837 -2.58 12.52 1.97
CA VAL A 837 -3.33 13.78 2.02
C VAL A 837 -2.62 14.85 1.20
N ALA A 838 -3.13 15.17 0.02
CA ALA A 838 -2.43 16.01 -0.96
C ALA A 838 -3.33 17.07 -1.61
N ASN A 839 -2.78 18.24 -1.96
CA ASN A 839 -3.47 19.28 -2.75
C ASN A 839 -4.85 19.74 -2.21
N ASN A 840 -5.09 19.59 -0.91
CA ASN A 840 -6.32 20.06 -0.27
C ASN A 840 -6.17 21.52 0.19
N SER A 841 -7.27 22.27 0.19
CA SER A 841 -7.27 23.71 0.50
C SER A 841 -8.34 24.09 1.53
N ALA A 842 -7.97 24.99 2.45
CA ALA A 842 -8.90 25.61 3.39
C ALA A 842 -8.55 27.09 3.54
N SER A 843 -9.55 27.97 3.68
CA SER A 843 -9.26 29.42 3.73
C SER A 843 -8.69 29.89 5.07
N VAL A 844 -8.84 29.13 6.16
CA VAL A 844 -8.40 29.54 7.50
C VAL A 844 -7.29 28.65 8.06
N TYR A 845 -7.55 27.40 8.44
CA TYR A 845 -6.50 26.49 8.96
C TYR A 845 -6.60 25.06 8.42
N GLY A 846 -5.43 24.41 8.29
CA GLY A 846 -5.32 22.99 7.99
C GLY A 846 -5.84 22.63 6.59
N GLY A 847 -5.14 23.02 5.54
CA GLY A 847 -5.50 22.66 4.16
C GLY A 847 -5.65 21.15 3.97
N GLY A 848 -4.75 20.34 4.54
CA GLY A 848 -4.87 18.89 4.63
C GLY A 848 -5.84 18.45 5.73
N ILE A 849 -5.40 18.51 6.99
CA ILE A 849 -6.18 18.10 8.16
C ILE A 849 -6.21 19.25 9.19
N CYS A 850 -7.35 19.45 9.85
CA CYS A 850 -7.47 20.31 11.02
C CYS A 850 -8.21 19.56 12.14
N CYS A 851 -7.64 19.56 13.35
CA CYS A 851 -8.18 18.91 14.55
C CYS A 851 -8.35 19.88 15.70
#